data_AF-A0A416SWS3-F1
#
_entry.id   AF-A0A416SWS3-F1
#
_cell.length_a   1.000
_cell.length_b   1.000
_cell.length_c   1.000
_cell.angle_alpha   90.00
_cell.angle_beta   90.00
_cell.angle_gamma   90.00
#
_symmetry.space_group_name_H-M   'P 1'
#
loop_
_entity.id
_entity.type
_entity.pdbx_description
1 polymer ?
#
loop_
_entity_poly.entity_id
_entity_poly.type
_entity_poly.pdbx_seq_one_letter_code
_entity_poly.pdbx_strand_id
1 'polypeptide(L)'
;MDVKELLKKGYIVLDGAMGTMLQKKGMKMGVVPETLGITKPEWIIDIHKQYIEAGSDIVYANTFGANRYKLKGTGYSTEEIIKKAIENGRKACEGSESFVALDIGPIGQLLEPTGSLSFEEAYDIFKEEILAGKDADVIVIETMTDLLETKAAVLAAKENSNLPVFVTMTFEENKRTFTGCSVSAMVLTIVGLGVDAIGVNCSLGPDQLAPIVEEIGKWSDIPVIVKANAGLPDPVTNEYDVTPEQFVEDYKQMLKFGARIFGGCCGTNPEYIRAVKAMLVEAQKNNEFESNRQERQLAICSPINTVVVNQPRIIGERINPTGKKRFKQALVEKDMDYILGQATEQIEAGAEILDVNVGHPEIDEKEMMIKTVKELQSIVSVPLQIDSTKPEVIEAALRVYNGKAIVNSVNGEDKVLDTILPIVKKYGAAVIGLALDENGIPADYKGRVEIAKKILNKALSYGIPKEDIIIDCLVLTVSAEQKAAGETLKALNIVKNELGLRTVLGVSNISFGLPNRELVNKTFLTMALTNGLDLPIMNPNVPSMVWAVRTYKVLADIDKNSMEFISHADEYTEVVGNSKTKEGAVPADNGDANDGKNSKLLKAMEQGLKNEGAELTRAYLENKDAMEIINDMLIPALDVVGDKFEKGKIFLPQLIMAADVAKVCFDEVKNYMSAKGGQSEQKGKIVIATVKGDIHDIGKNIVKVILENYGYNVIDLGRDVDPMKVVEAVKKNDVKLVGLSALMTTTLGSMEDTINLLKENNLDCKIMVGGAVLTEDYAMKIGADYYAKDAKRSADIAKEVLG
;
A
#
# COMPACT_ATOMS: atom_id res chain seq x y z
N MET A 1 -10.54 -28.51 -21.81
CA MET A 1 -11.04 -27.47 -20.90
C MET A 1 -9.89 -26.56 -20.58
N ASP A 2 -10.07 -25.25 -20.55
CA ASP A 2 -9.05 -24.31 -20.07
C ASP A 2 -9.41 -23.76 -18.67
N VAL A 3 -8.49 -23.01 -18.05
CA VAL A 3 -8.71 -22.45 -16.70
C VAL A 3 -9.85 -21.41 -16.68
N LYS A 4 -10.12 -20.70 -17.78
CA LYS A 4 -11.25 -19.74 -17.85
C LYS A 4 -12.59 -20.47 -17.89
N GLU A 5 -12.65 -21.64 -18.50
CA GLU A 5 -13.80 -22.54 -18.43
C GLU A 5 -13.95 -23.15 -17.04
N LEU A 6 -12.84 -23.48 -16.37
CA LEU A 6 -12.85 -23.99 -14.99
C LEU A 6 -13.47 -22.98 -14.01
N LEU A 7 -13.16 -21.68 -14.13
CA LEU A 7 -13.76 -20.61 -13.31
C LEU A 7 -15.30 -20.53 -13.40
N LYS A 8 -15.90 -21.10 -14.45
CA LYS A 8 -17.35 -21.14 -14.65
C LYS A 8 -18.02 -22.35 -13.96
N LYS A 9 -17.25 -23.34 -13.51
CA LYS A 9 -17.77 -24.63 -13.00
C LYS A 9 -18.17 -24.64 -11.51
N GLY A 10 -18.02 -23.53 -10.80
CA GLY A 10 -18.42 -23.39 -9.39
C GLY A 10 -17.21 -23.21 -8.47
N TYR A 11 -16.67 -24.33 -7.96
CA TYR A 11 -15.54 -24.35 -7.03
C TYR A 11 -14.27 -24.92 -7.67
N ILE A 12 -13.11 -24.42 -7.26
CA ILE A 12 -11.78 -24.87 -7.69
C ILE A 12 -10.97 -25.26 -6.46
N VAL A 13 -10.28 -26.39 -6.55
CA VAL A 13 -9.35 -26.86 -5.52
C VAL A 13 -7.92 -26.63 -5.97
N LEU A 14 -7.16 -25.90 -5.18
CA LEU A 14 -5.74 -25.69 -5.33
C LEU A 14 -4.97 -26.72 -4.49
N ASP A 15 -3.65 -26.75 -4.63
CA ASP A 15 -2.77 -27.58 -3.81
C ASP A 15 -2.46 -26.97 -2.43
N GLY A 16 -1.68 -27.73 -1.65
CA GLY A 16 -1.13 -27.34 -0.34
C GLY A 16 0.32 -26.87 -0.42
N ALA A 17 1.04 -26.89 0.71
CA ALA A 17 2.42 -26.40 0.78
C ALA A 17 3.48 -27.30 0.13
N MET A 18 4.15 -26.80 -0.91
CA MET A 18 5.36 -27.39 -1.48
C MET A 18 6.52 -27.44 -0.47
N GLY A 19 6.80 -26.33 0.23
CA GLY A 19 7.92 -26.23 1.17
C GLY A 19 7.85 -27.25 2.31
N THR A 20 6.67 -27.40 2.93
CA THR A 20 6.41 -28.40 3.99
C THR A 20 6.67 -29.83 3.51
N MET A 21 6.23 -30.15 2.29
CA MET A 21 6.40 -31.49 1.71
C MET A 21 7.87 -31.78 1.35
N LEU A 22 8.60 -30.76 0.88
CA LEU A 22 10.04 -30.87 0.62
C LEU A 22 10.85 -31.08 1.90
N GLN A 23 10.51 -30.38 2.99
CA GLN A 23 11.12 -30.61 4.30
C GLN A 23 10.92 -32.04 4.79
N LYS A 24 9.70 -32.59 4.66
CA LYS A 24 9.41 -34.00 4.99
C LYS A 24 10.21 -35.00 4.16
N LYS A 25 10.56 -34.66 2.91
CA LYS A 25 11.47 -35.47 2.07
C LYS A 25 12.96 -35.30 2.43
N GLY A 26 13.30 -34.42 3.38
CA GLY A 26 14.67 -34.19 3.83
C GLY A 26 15.40 -33.07 3.08
N MET A 27 14.69 -32.05 2.61
CA MET A 27 15.31 -30.80 2.15
C MET A 27 16.11 -30.17 3.30
N LYS A 28 17.37 -29.83 3.04
CA LYS A 28 18.26 -29.19 4.02
C LYS A 28 17.96 -27.69 4.13
N MET A 29 18.22 -27.13 5.30
CA MET A 29 18.21 -25.69 5.52
C MET A 29 19.16 -24.94 4.58
N GLY A 30 18.73 -23.76 4.11
CA GLY A 30 19.51 -22.90 3.21
C GLY A 30 19.52 -23.30 1.74
N VAL A 31 18.84 -24.41 1.37
CA VAL A 31 18.65 -24.77 -0.04
C VAL A 31 17.53 -23.91 -0.62
N VAL A 32 17.78 -23.27 -1.76
CA VAL A 32 16.75 -22.58 -2.55
C VAL A 32 15.80 -23.65 -3.14
N PRO A 33 14.54 -23.75 -2.69
CA PRO A 33 13.66 -24.88 -3.01
C PRO A 33 13.48 -25.13 -4.51
N GLU A 34 13.45 -24.07 -5.31
CA GLU A 34 13.24 -24.09 -6.76
C GLU A 34 14.31 -24.90 -7.48
N THR A 35 15.56 -24.90 -6.97
CA THR A 35 16.68 -25.68 -7.54
C THR A 35 16.45 -27.19 -7.51
N LEU A 36 15.60 -27.66 -6.59
CA LEU A 36 15.24 -29.09 -6.50
C LEU A 36 14.46 -29.57 -7.72
N GLY A 37 13.83 -28.66 -8.48
CA GLY A 37 13.24 -28.99 -9.77
C GLY A 37 14.25 -29.55 -10.78
N ILE A 38 15.53 -29.17 -10.65
CA ILE A 38 16.64 -29.67 -11.49
C ILE A 38 17.38 -30.80 -10.78
N THR A 39 17.72 -30.63 -9.51
CA THR A 39 18.61 -31.59 -8.81
C THR A 39 17.90 -32.83 -8.29
N LYS A 40 16.58 -32.73 -8.04
CA LYS A 40 15.71 -33.80 -7.50
C LYS A 40 14.30 -33.76 -8.12
N PRO A 41 14.17 -33.79 -9.46
CA PRO A 41 12.88 -33.63 -10.14
C PRO A 41 11.84 -34.66 -9.71
N GLU A 42 12.26 -35.87 -9.35
CA GLU A 42 11.40 -36.94 -8.88
C GLU A 42 10.68 -36.60 -7.56
N TRP A 43 11.28 -35.77 -6.70
CA TRP A 43 10.61 -35.30 -5.47
C TRP A 43 9.46 -34.36 -5.81
N ILE A 44 9.69 -33.42 -6.74
CA ILE A 44 8.70 -32.43 -7.16
C ILE A 44 7.52 -33.11 -7.85
N ILE A 45 7.81 -34.02 -8.80
CA ILE A 45 6.78 -34.76 -9.53
C ILE A 45 5.93 -35.59 -8.56
N ASP A 46 6.55 -36.27 -7.61
CA ASP A 46 5.84 -37.08 -6.60
C ASP A 46 4.93 -36.23 -5.71
N ILE A 47 5.39 -35.06 -5.24
CA ILE A 47 4.57 -34.15 -4.43
C ILE A 47 3.36 -33.65 -5.21
N HIS A 48 3.54 -33.22 -6.46
CA HIS A 48 2.42 -32.79 -7.30
C HIS A 48 1.40 -33.91 -7.51
N LYS A 49 1.86 -35.14 -7.77
CA LYS A 49 0.96 -36.31 -7.90
C LYS A 49 0.13 -36.54 -6.64
N GLN A 50 0.73 -36.44 -5.46
CA GLN A 50 0.01 -36.59 -4.20
C GLN A 50 -1.11 -35.54 -4.04
N TYR A 51 -0.89 -34.30 -4.47
CA TYR A 51 -1.94 -33.25 -4.44
C TYR A 51 -3.02 -33.47 -5.50
N ILE A 52 -2.64 -33.90 -6.71
CA ILE A 52 -3.60 -34.27 -7.77
C ILE A 52 -4.48 -35.43 -7.30
N GLU A 53 -3.90 -36.48 -6.72
CA GLU A 53 -4.63 -37.60 -6.14
C GLU A 53 -5.53 -37.19 -4.95
N ALA A 54 -5.15 -36.12 -4.24
CA ALA A 54 -5.97 -35.52 -3.20
C ALA A 54 -7.16 -34.69 -3.73
N GLY A 55 -7.19 -34.38 -5.03
CA GLY A 55 -8.29 -33.71 -5.69
C GLY A 55 -8.01 -32.26 -6.13
N SER A 56 -6.76 -31.82 -6.12
CA SER A 56 -6.36 -30.51 -6.67
C SER A 56 -6.66 -30.43 -8.17
N ASP A 57 -7.38 -29.39 -8.56
CA ASP A 57 -7.65 -29.05 -9.96
C ASP A 57 -6.49 -28.23 -10.56
N ILE A 58 -5.74 -27.51 -9.72
CA ILE A 58 -4.54 -26.74 -10.11
C ILE A 58 -3.42 -27.01 -9.09
N VAL A 59 -2.22 -27.33 -9.59
CA VAL A 59 -0.98 -27.42 -8.80
C VAL A 59 -0.04 -26.27 -9.14
N TYR A 60 0.62 -25.72 -8.12
CA TYR A 60 1.55 -24.61 -8.24
C TYR A 60 2.93 -25.16 -8.55
N ALA A 61 3.52 -24.78 -9.68
CA ALA A 61 4.88 -25.18 -9.99
C ALA A 61 5.82 -24.66 -8.90
N ASN A 62 6.93 -25.38 -8.65
CA ASN A 62 7.93 -25.00 -7.65
C ASN A 62 8.76 -23.79 -8.15
N THR A 63 8.12 -22.61 -8.23
CA THR A 63 8.66 -21.37 -8.81
C THR A 63 8.47 -20.14 -7.92
N PHE A 64 7.87 -20.26 -6.72
CA PHE A 64 7.58 -19.16 -5.80
C PHE A 64 8.70 -18.11 -5.67
N GLY A 65 9.95 -18.55 -5.50
CA GLY A 65 11.13 -17.70 -5.36
C GLY A 65 12.01 -17.60 -6.61
N ALA A 66 11.54 -17.96 -7.80
CA ALA A 66 12.36 -18.13 -9.01
C ALA A 66 12.81 -16.82 -9.70
N ASN A 67 12.99 -15.73 -8.96
CA ASN A 67 13.47 -14.46 -9.51
C ASN A 67 15.01 -14.33 -9.44
N ARG A 68 15.57 -13.47 -10.30
CA ARG A 68 17.03 -13.27 -10.42
C ARG A 68 17.74 -12.88 -9.11
N TYR A 69 17.05 -12.24 -8.17
CA TYR A 69 17.63 -11.86 -6.87
C TYR A 69 17.79 -13.07 -5.96
N LYS A 70 16.73 -13.87 -5.82
CA LYS A 70 16.72 -15.09 -4.99
C LYS A 70 17.58 -16.21 -5.58
N LEU A 71 17.67 -16.30 -6.91
CA LEU A 71 18.50 -17.30 -7.59
C LEU A 71 19.99 -16.95 -7.64
N LYS A 72 20.39 -15.77 -7.17
CA LYS A 72 21.79 -15.33 -7.18
C LYS A 72 22.67 -16.32 -6.41
N GLY A 73 23.72 -16.83 -7.07
CA GLY A 73 24.67 -17.77 -6.47
C GLY A 73 24.28 -19.25 -6.58
N THR A 74 23.10 -19.58 -7.12
CA THR A 74 22.67 -20.96 -7.34
C THR A 74 23.33 -21.61 -8.58
N GLY A 75 23.78 -20.80 -9.53
CA GLY A 75 24.33 -21.25 -10.82
C GLY A 75 23.30 -21.50 -11.92
N TYR A 76 22.00 -21.26 -11.64
CA TYR A 76 20.91 -21.40 -12.60
C TYR A 76 20.28 -20.04 -12.94
N SER A 77 19.81 -19.89 -14.16
CA SER A 77 18.98 -18.74 -14.57
C SER A 77 17.51 -18.92 -14.19
N THR A 78 16.77 -17.80 -14.12
CA THR A 78 15.31 -17.81 -13.93
C THR A 78 14.60 -18.64 -14.99
N GLU A 79 15.00 -18.52 -16.26
CA GLU A 79 14.42 -19.31 -17.36
C GLU A 79 14.61 -20.82 -17.17
N GLU A 80 15.82 -21.27 -16.82
CA GLU A 80 16.11 -22.70 -16.60
C GLU A 80 15.27 -23.29 -15.46
N ILE A 81 15.19 -22.57 -14.34
CA ILE A 81 14.44 -23.01 -13.15
C ILE A 81 12.94 -23.09 -13.46
N ILE A 82 12.36 -22.02 -13.99
CA ILE A 82 10.92 -21.96 -14.26
C ILE A 82 10.52 -23.01 -15.30
N LYS A 83 11.25 -23.10 -16.41
CA LYS A 83 10.96 -24.09 -17.44
C LYS A 83 10.98 -25.50 -16.88
N LYS A 84 12.00 -25.84 -16.08
CA LYS A 84 12.10 -27.17 -15.46
C LYS A 84 10.95 -27.44 -14.48
N ALA A 85 10.57 -26.45 -13.68
CA ALA A 85 9.47 -26.58 -12.74
C ALA A 85 8.12 -26.82 -13.45
N ILE A 86 7.84 -26.08 -14.54
CA ILE A 86 6.65 -26.29 -15.37
C ILE A 86 6.67 -27.68 -16.02
N GLU A 87 7.81 -28.13 -16.57
CA GLU A 87 7.96 -29.49 -17.12
C GLU A 87 7.66 -30.57 -16.08
N ASN A 88 8.14 -30.41 -14.85
CA ASN A 88 7.90 -31.36 -13.76
C ASN A 88 6.41 -31.38 -13.35
N GLY A 89 5.76 -30.21 -13.25
CA GLY A 89 4.33 -30.11 -13.01
C GLY A 89 3.51 -30.78 -14.11
N ARG A 90 3.84 -30.53 -15.39
CA ARG A 90 3.19 -31.17 -16.55
C ARG A 90 3.32 -32.69 -16.51
N LYS A 91 4.50 -33.19 -16.18
CA LYS A 91 4.76 -34.63 -16.04
C LYS A 91 3.96 -35.25 -14.88
N ALA A 92 3.72 -34.50 -13.81
CA ALA A 92 2.83 -34.95 -12.74
C ALA A 92 1.36 -34.99 -13.17
N CYS A 93 0.93 -34.05 -14.01
CA CYS A 93 -0.43 -33.98 -14.54
C CYS A 93 -0.75 -35.00 -15.66
N GLU A 94 0.23 -35.73 -16.19
CA GLU A 94 0.01 -36.76 -17.22
C GLU A 94 -1.07 -37.76 -16.79
N GLY A 95 -2.17 -37.83 -17.54
CA GLY A 95 -3.32 -38.70 -17.25
C GLY A 95 -4.36 -38.11 -16.28
N SER A 96 -4.23 -36.84 -15.88
CA SER A 96 -5.21 -36.09 -15.09
C SER A 96 -5.80 -34.90 -15.89
N GLU A 97 -6.89 -34.32 -15.39
CA GLU A 97 -7.46 -33.06 -15.92
C GLU A 97 -6.90 -31.80 -15.22
N SER A 98 -5.85 -31.96 -14.40
CA SER A 98 -5.31 -30.89 -13.55
C SER A 98 -4.41 -29.94 -14.34
N PHE A 99 -4.41 -28.67 -13.93
CA PHE A 99 -3.61 -27.61 -14.53
C PHE A 99 -2.35 -27.30 -13.72
N VAL A 100 -1.36 -26.70 -14.38
CA VAL A 100 -0.10 -26.25 -13.77
C VAL A 100 -0.07 -24.73 -13.76
N ALA A 101 0.06 -24.14 -12.57
CA ALA A 101 0.25 -22.71 -12.39
C ALA A 101 1.74 -22.34 -12.43
N LEU A 102 2.07 -21.23 -13.09
CA LEU A 102 3.28 -20.48 -12.81
C LEU A 102 3.05 -19.74 -11.49
N ASP A 103 3.74 -20.14 -10.44
CA ASP A 103 3.64 -19.54 -9.13
C ASP A 103 4.75 -18.50 -8.92
N ILE A 104 4.37 -17.27 -8.61
CA ILE A 104 5.25 -16.10 -8.47
C ILE A 104 5.01 -15.48 -7.10
N GLY A 105 6.04 -15.50 -6.25
CA GLY A 105 6.06 -14.81 -4.98
C GLY A 105 6.67 -13.41 -5.05
N PRO A 106 6.74 -12.69 -3.91
CA PRO A 106 7.39 -11.38 -3.85
C PRO A 106 8.90 -11.49 -4.16
N ILE A 107 9.46 -10.42 -4.73
CA ILE A 107 10.88 -10.32 -5.06
C ILE A 107 11.73 -10.41 -3.78
N GLY A 108 11.21 -9.84 -2.69
CA GLY A 108 11.88 -9.78 -1.39
C GLY A 108 12.78 -8.56 -1.23
N GLN A 109 12.44 -7.46 -1.92
CA GLN A 109 13.04 -6.14 -1.77
C GLN A 109 11.93 -5.09 -1.65
N LEU A 110 12.15 -4.04 -0.86
CA LEU A 110 11.18 -2.95 -0.74
C LEU A 110 11.26 -2.02 -1.96
N LEU A 111 10.10 -1.60 -2.48
CA LEU A 111 10.02 -0.61 -3.56
C LEU A 111 10.32 0.80 -3.06
N GLU A 112 10.79 1.65 -3.97
CA GLU A 112 10.87 3.10 -3.77
C GLU A 112 9.52 3.70 -3.32
N PRO A 113 9.53 4.72 -2.43
CA PRO A 113 10.71 5.32 -1.81
C PRO A 113 11.21 4.57 -0.55
N THR A 114 10.48 3.56 -0.08
CA THR A 114 10.78 2.81 1.14
C THR A 114 12.05 1.95 1.02
N GLY A 115 12.36 1.48 -0.19
CA GLY A 115 13.58 0.75 -0.51
C GLY A 115 14.22 1.20 -1.82
N SER A 116 15.14 0.38 -2.34
CA SER A 116 15.93 0.73 -3.53
C SER A 116 15.38 0.17 -4.84
N LEU A 117 14.36 -0.69 -4.81
CA LEU A 117 13.82 -1.32 -6.01
C LEU A 117 12.88 -0.36 -6.72
N SER A 118 13.22 0.05 -7.94
CA SER A 118 12.31 0.89 -8.74
C SER A 118 11.13 0.08 -9.28
N PHE A 119 10.02 0.75 -9.57
CA PHE A 119 8.84 0.11 -10.17
C PHE A 119 9.14 -0.62 -11.48
N GLU A 120 9.93 0.01 -12.37
CA GLU A 120 10.26 -0.59 -13.67
C GLU A 120 11.22 -1.77 -13.52
N GLU A 121 12.12 -1.73 -12.54
CA GLU A 121 12.98 -2.88 -12.24
C GLU A 121 12.17 -4.06 -11.69
N ALA A 122 11.22 -3.81 -10.78
CA ALA A 122 10.27 -4.83 -10.31
C ALA A 122 9.48 -5.44 -11.47
N TYR A 123 8.94 -4.59 -12.35
CA TYR A 123 8.23 -5.01 -13.57
C TYR A 123 9.11 -5.90 -14.46
N ASP A 124 10.36 -5.51 -14.70
CA ASP A 124 11.28 -6.26 -15.57
C ASP A 124 11.65 -7.64 -15.00
N ILE A 125 11.73 -7.77 -13.68
CA ILE A 125 11.94 -9.05 -13.00
C ILE A 125 10.73 -9.95 -13.19
N PHE A 126 9.53 -9.45 -12.88
CA PHE A 126 8.31 -10.24 -13.08
C PHE A 126 8.11 -10.61 -14.55
N LYS A 127 8.42 -9.69 -15.49
CA LYS A 127 8.35 -9.97 -16.92
C LYS A 127 9.25 -11.14 -17.33
N GLU A 128 10.46 -11.25 -16.76
CA GLU A 128 11.34 -12.39 -16.99
C GLU A 128 10.67 -13.70 -16.56
N GLU A 129 10.05 -13.73 -15.38
CA GLU A 129 9.35 -14.90 -14.84
C GLU A 129 8.13 -15.29 -15.72
N ILE A 130 7.33 -14.30 -16.13
CA ILE A 130 6.16 -14.48 -17.00
C ILE A 130 6.54 -15.06 -18.36
N LEU A 131 7.61 -14.55 -18.98
CA LEU A 131 8.08 -15.03 -20.28
C LEU A 131 8.65 -16.46 -20.18
N ALA A 132 9.35 -16.77 -19.09
CA ALA A 132 9.89 -18.10 -18.83
C ALA A 132 8.77 -19.14 -18.58
N GLY A 133 7.69 -18.74 -17.92
CA GLY A 133 6.56 -19.60 -17.56
C GLY A 133 5.43 -19.67 -18.59
N LYS A 134 5.65 -19.27 -19.85
CA LYS A 134 4.63 -19.22 -20.92
C LYS A 134 3.88 -20.53 -21.18
N ASP A 135 4.48 -21.67 -20.81
CA ASP A 135 3.91 -23.01 -21.00
C ASP A 135 3.02 -23.47 -19.82
N ALA A 136 2.80 -22.61 -18.82
CA ALA A 136 1.82 -22.79 -17.75
C ALA A 136 0.37 -22.61 -18.24
N ASP A 137 -0.61 -23.01 -17.43
CA ASP A 137 -2.04 -22.84 -17.72
C ASP A 137 -2.63 -21.57 -17.10
N VAL A 138 -2.02 -21.08 -16.03
CA VAL A 138 -2.45 -19.92 -15.24
C VAL A 138 -1.23 -19.29 -14.57
N ILE A 139 -1.26 -17.98 -14.41
CA ILE A 139 -0.27 -17.24 -13.62
C ILE A 139 -0.87 -16.99 -12.25
N VAL A 140 -0.14 -17.35 -11.21
CA VAL A 140 -0.47 -17.07 -9.82
C VAL A 140 0.59 -16.12 -9.28
N ILE A 141 0.14 -14.98 -8.77
CA ILE A 141 0.97 -14.03 -8.02
C ILE A 141 0.51 -14.13 -6.57
N GLU A 142 1.30 -14.75 -5.69
CA GLU A 142 0.87 -15.05 -4.31
C GLU A 142 1.79 -14.46 -3.24
N THR A 143 1.25 -14.33 -2.02
CA THR A 143 1.98 -13.85 -0.82
C THR A 143 2.57 -12.45 -0.97
N MET A 144 1.96 -11.60 -1.80
CA MET A 144 2.44 -10.23 -1.94
C MET A 144 2.12 -9.40 -0.70
N THR A 145 3.11 -8.63 -0.22
CA THR A 145 2.97 -7.77 0.96
C THR A 145 2.79 -6.30 0.61
N ASP A 146 3.12 -5.92 -0.63
CA ASP A 146 3.05 -4.55 -1.12
C ASP A 146 2.17 -4.43 -2.36
N LEU A 147 1.28 -3.44 -2.38
CA LEU A 147 0.31 -3.24 -3.45
C LEU A 147 0.97 -2.76 -4.76
N LEU A 148 2.04 -1.96 -4.68
CA LEU A 148 2.72 -1.45 -5.86
C LEU A 148 3.57 -2.54 -6.53
N GLU A 149 4.21 -3.40 -5.74
CA GLU A 149 4.87 -4.62 -6.22
C GLU A 149 3.87 -5.55 -6.92
N THR A 150 2.71 -5.78 -6.28
CA THR A 150 1.63 -6.60 -6.85
C THR A 150 1.16 -6.02 -8.18
N LYS A 151 1.00 -4.69 -8.26
CA LYS A 151 0.64 -4.00 -9.49
C LYS A 151 1.69 -4.17 -10.58
N ALA A 152 2.99 -4.10 -10.25
CA ALA A 152 4.06 -4.34 -11.20
C ALA A 152 3.99 -5.77 -11.76
N ALA A 153 3.78 -6.77 -10.90
CA ALA A 153 3.62 -8.18 -11.30
C ALA A 153 2.40 -8.39 -12.20
N VAL A 154 1.25 -7.80 -11.84
CA VAL A 154 0.03 -7.89 -12.65
C VAL A 154 0.22 -7.23 -14.00
N LEU A 155 0.81 -6.03 -14.07
CA LEU A 155 1.10 -5.39 -15.36
C LEU A 155 2.05 -6.23 -16.20
N ALA A 156 3.11 -6.79 -15.60
CA ALA A 156 4.03 -7.68 -16.31
C ALA A 156 3.29 -8.90 -16.88
N ALA A 157 2.38 -9.51 -16.12
CA ALA A 157 1.53 -10.61 -16.56
C ALA A 157 0.59 -10.21 -17.71
N LYS A 158 -0.20 -9.13 -17.53
CA LYS A 158 -1.23 -8.70 -18.50
C LYS A 158 -0.63 -8.15 -19.80
N GLU A 159 0.56 -7.57 -19.77
CA GLU A 159 1.21 -7.00 -20.94
C GLU A 159 2.04 -8.03 -21.74
N ASN A 160 2.41 -9.17 -21.12
CA ASN A 160 3.30 -10.16 -21.75
C ASN A 160 2.68 -11.57 -21.86
N SER A 161 1.45 -11.78 -21.37
CA SER A 161 0.75 -13.06 -21.43
C SER A 161 -0.77 -12.90 -21.59
N ASN A 162 -1.41 -13.91 -22.16
CA ASN A 162 -2.87 -14.04 -22.26
C ASN A 162 -3.46 -15.05 -21.27
N LEU A 163 -2.60 -15.70 -20.47
CA LEU A 163 -3.03 -16.65 -19.45
C LEU A 163 -3.89 -15.94 -18.40
N PRO A 164 -4.83 -16.67 -17.74
CA PRO A 164 -5.54 -16.13 -16.59
C PRO A 164 -4.56 -15.75 -15.49
N VAL A 165 -4.89 -14.70 -14.75
CA VAL A 165 -4.05 -14.18 -13.65
C VAL A 165 -4.83 -14.27 -12.34
N PHE A 166 -4.30 -15.03 -11.39
CA PHE A 166 -4.80 -15.15 -10.02
C PHE A 166 -3.86 -14.38 -9.10
N VAL A 167 -4.42 -13.59 -8.19
CA VAL A 167 -3.62 -12.77 -7.29
C VAL A 167 -4.04 -12.98 -5.85
N THR A 168 -3.08 -13.27 -4.97
CA THR A 168 -3.31 -13.20 -3.53
C THR A 168 -2.28 -12.31 -2.86
N MET A 169 -2.75 -11.51 -1.91
CA MET A 169 -1.89 -10.79 -0.96
C MET A 169 -2.00 -11.44 0.40
N THR A 170 -1.06 -11.14 1.30
CA THR A 170 -1.06 -11.64 2.66
C THR A 170 -1.31 -10.50 3.66
N PHE A 171 -2.12 -10.77 4.67
CA PHE A 171 -2.62 -9.79 5.64
C PHE A 171 -2.37 -10.26 7.07
N GLU A 172 -2.22 -9.30 7.97
CA GLU A 172 -2.23 -9.51 9.42
C GLU A 172 -3.68 -9.47 9.96
N GLU A 173 -3.88 -9.83 11.23
CA GLU A 173 -5.21 -9.85 11.87
C GLU A 173 -5.91 -8.47 11.85
N ASN A 174 -5.14 -7.39 11.79
CA ASN A 174 -5.62 -6.01 11.65
C ASN A 174 -6.22 -5.71 10.25
N LYS A 175 -6.29 -6.70 9.35
CA LYS A 175 -6.74 -6.59 7.95
C LYS A 175 -5.90 -5.64 7.09
N ARG A 176 -4.63 -5.45 7.46
CA ARG A 176 -3.64 -4.70 6.70
C ARG A 176 -2.51 -5.63 6.27
N THR A 177 -1.89 -5.33 5.13
CA THR A 177 -0.61 -5.94 4.81
C THR A 177 0.50 -5.33 5.65
N PHE A 178 1.67 -5.94 5.62
CA PHE A 178 2.88 -5.42 6.27
C PHE A 178 3.19 -3.95 5.90
N THR A 179 2.90 -3.51 4.66
CA THR A 179 3.10 -2.11 4.24
C THR A 179 1.91 -1.19 4.54
N GLY A 180 0.89 -1.70 5.23
CA GLY A 180 -0.31 -0.95 5.64
C GLY A 180 -1.47 -0.99 4.64
N CYS A 181 -1.32 -1.72 3.53
CA CYS A 181 -2.34 -1.76 2.48
C CYS A 181 -3.67 -2.30 3.03
N SER A 182 -4.77 -1.60 2.73
CA SER A 182 -6.12 -2.06 3.09
C SER A 182 -6.61 -3.14 2.12
N VAL A 183 -7.50 -4.01 2.60
CA VAL A 183 -8.18 -5.01 1.76
C VAL A 183 -8.94 -4.34 0.60
N SER A 184 -9.64 -3.24 0.87
CA SER A 184 -10.40 -2.52 -0.16
C SER A 184 -9.50 -1.92 -1.23
N ALA A 185 -8.32 -1.40 -0.86
CA ALA A 185 -7.35 -0.86 -1.79
C ALA A 185 -6.79 -1.93 -2.73
N MET A 186 -6.45 -3.10 -2.18
CA MET A 186 -6.06 -4.27 -2.96
C MET A 186 -7.16 -4.63 -3.98
N VAL A 187 -8.40 -4.81 -3.52
CA VAL A 187 -9.47 -5.25 -4.42
C VAL A 187 -9.74 -4.23 -5.53
N LEU A 188 -9.91 -2.95 -5.19
CA LEU A 188 -10.19 -1.90 -6.17
C LEU A 188 -9.07 -1.77 -7.22
N THR A 189 -7.82 -1.86 -6.79
CA THR A 189 -6.66 -1.70 -7.68
C THR A 189 -6.47 -2.93 -8.56
N ILE A 190 -6.38 -4.12 -7.95
CA ILE A 190 -5.99 -5.34 -8.65
C ILE A 190 -7.12 -5.87 -9.55
N VAL A 191 -8.38 -5.79 -9.10
CA VAL A 191 -9.53 -6.10 -9.98
C VAL A 191 -9.61 -5.08 -11.12
N GLY A 192 -9.28 -3.81 -10.85
CA GLY A 192 -9.20 -2.75 -11.86
C GLY A 192 -8.23 -3.07 -13.01
N LEU A 193 -7.12 -3.76 -12.70
CA LEU A 193 -6.14 -4.22 -13.69
C LEU A 193 -6.59 -5.46 -14.50
N GLY A 194 -7.77 -6.02 -14.19
CA GLY A 194 -8.39 -7.09 -14.96
C GLY A 194 -7.82 -8.48 -14.69
N VAL A 195 -7.56 -8.80 -13.42
CA VAL A 195 -7.24 -10.18 -12.99
C VAL A 195 -8.49 -11.08 -13.00
N ASP A 196 -8.29 -12.39 -13.04
CA ASP A 196 -9.37 -13.38 -13.19
C ASP A 196 -9.87 -13.93 -11.85
N ALA A 197 -9.02 -13.90 -10.80
CA ALA A 197 -9.40 -14.20 -9.42
C ALA A 197 -8.49 -13.46 -8.44
N ILE A 198 -9.00 -13.19 -7.24
CA ILE A 198 -8.30 -12.41 -6.21
C ILE A 198 -8.49 -13.03 -4.83
N GLY A 199 -7.56 -12.90 -3.91
CA GLY A 199 -7.79 -13.44 -2.57
C GLY A 199 -6.66 -13.26 -1.59
N VAL A 200 -6.64 -14.15 -0.60
CA VAL A 200 -5.67 -14.11 0.50
C VAL A 200 -5.03 -15.47 0.71
N ASN A 201 -3.75 -15.46 1.04
CA ASN A 201 -3.00 -16.65 1.42
C ASN A 201 -1.98 -16.35 2.54
N CYS A 202 -1.54 -17.41 3.21
CA CYS A 202 -0.49 -17.39 4.23
C CYS A 202 -0.80 -16.49 5.44
N SER A 203 0.21 -16.28 6.29
CA SER A 203 0.25 -15.52 7.56
C SER A 203 -0.68 -16.00 8.67
N LEU A 204 -1.92 -16.39 8.34
CA LEU A 204 -2.99 -16.65 9.29
C LEU A 204 -3.63 -18.02 9.05
N GLY A 205 -4.23 -18.56 10.11
CA GLY A 205 -5.10 -19.72 10.07
C GLY A 205 -6.46 -19.42 9.41
N PRO A 206 -7.28 -20.46 9.19
CA PRO A 206 -8.54 -20.32 8.49
C PRO A 206 -9.56 -19.46 9.26
N ASP A 207 -9.65 -19.56 10.58
CA ASP A 207 -10.52 -18.73 11.41
C ASP A 207 -10.18 -17.23 11.31
N GLN A 208 -8.90 -16.90 11.37
CA GLN A 208 -8.35 -15.54 11.30
C GLN A 208 -8.49 -14.93 9.89
N LEU A 209 -8.52 -15.75 8.83
CA LEU A 209 -8.74 -15.27 7.46
C LEU A 209 -10.20 -14.96 7.15
N ALA A 210 -11.18 -15.56 7.85
CA ALA A 210 -12.59 -15.36 7.54
C ALA A 210 -13.02 -13.87 7.54
N PRO A 211 -12.63 -13.02 8.50
CA PRO A 211 -12.91 -11.58 8.49
C PRO A 211 -12.25 -10.80 7.34
N ILE A 212 -11.14 -11.30 6.79
CA ILE A 212 -10.48 -10.71 5.62
C ILE A 212 -11.23 -11.10 4.35
N VAL A 213 -11.62 -12.37 4.23
CA VAL A 213 -12.41 -12.86 3.09
C VAL A 213 -13.78 -12.20 3.03
N GLU A 214 -14.44 -11.98 4.18
CA GLU A 214 -15.65 -11.17 4.26
C GLU A 214 -15.44 -9.77 3.67
N GLU A 215 -14.34 -9.11 4.03
CA GLU A 215 -14.03 -7.78 3.53
C GLU A 215 -13.76 -7.82 2.02
N ILE A 216 -12.98 -8.77 1.50
CA ILE A 216 -12.76 -8.96 0.06
C ILE A 216 -14.10 -9.12 -0.67
N GLY A 217 -15.02 -9.93 -0.12
CA GLY A 217 -16.35 -10.19 -0.69
C GLY A 217 -17.22 -8.93 -0.84
N LYS A 218 -17.00 -7.88 -0.04
CA LYS A 218 -17.74 -6.60 -0.18
C LYS A 218 -17.32 -5.81 -1.42
N TRP A 219 -16.08 -5.98 -1.86
CA TRP A 219 -15.48 -5.17 -2.94
C TRP A 219 -15.32 -5.95 -4.24
N SER A 220 -15.22 -7.28 -4.18
CA SER A 220 -14.94 -8.14 -5.33
C SER A 220 -16.22 -8.68 -5.96
N ASP A 221 -16.30 -8.62 -7.28
CA ASP A 221 -17.29 -9.34 -8.09
C ASP A 221 -16.69 -10.55 -8.82
N ILE A 222 -15.38 -10.74 -8.74
CA ILE A 222 -14.66 -11.90 -9.29
C ILE A 222 -14.43 -12.97 -8.22
N PRO A 223 -14.17 -14.24 -8.59
CA PRO A 223 -13.96 -15.34 -7.65
C PRO A 223 -12.89 -15.05 -6.59
N VAL A 224 -13.20 -15.38 -5.33
CA VAL A 224 -12.29 -15.18 -4.20
C VAL A 224 -11.47 -16.44 -3.89
N ILE A 225 -10.16 -16.27 -3.73
CA ILE A 225 -9.17 -17.31 -3.41
C ILE A 225 -8.87 -17.32 -1.90
N VAL A 226 -8.76 -18.51 -1.32
CA VAL A 226 -8.32 -18.71 0.08
C VAL A 226 -7.29 -19.85 0.16
N LYS A 227 -6.09 -19.55 0.66
CA LYS A 227 -5.05 -20.54 1.02
C LYS A 227 -4.49 -20.23 2.42
N ALA A 228 -5.20 -20.65 3.47
CA ALA A 228 -4.78 -20.49 4.86
C ALA A 228 -3.60 -21.39 5.25
N ASN A 229 -2.86 -21.00 6.28
CA ASN A 229 -1.95 -21.90 6.98
C ASN A 229 -2.75 -22.89 7.84
N ALA A 230 -2.16 -24.03 8.19
CA ALA A 230 -2.75 -24.99 9.12
C ALA A 230 -2.71 -24.51 10.60
N GLY A 231 -2.94 -23.21 10.82
CA GLY A 231 -2.70 -22.52 12.09
C GLY A 231 -1.38 -21.77 12.14
N LEU A 232 -1.10 -21.15 13.28
CA LEU A 232 0.22 -20.61 13.58
C LEU A 232 1.15 -21.78 13.97
N PRO A 233 2.40 -21.80 13.48
CA PRO A 233 3.33 -22.85 13.85
C PRO A 233 3.75 -22.71 15.31
N ASP A 234 3.82 -23.82 16.04
CA ASP A 234 4.43 -23.87 17.37
C ASP A 234 5.93 -23.52 17.25
N PRO A 235 6.42 -22.46 17.93
CA PRO A 235 7.81 -22.02 17.83
C PRO A 235 8.84 -23.05 18.30
N VAL A 236 8.43 -24.04 19.10
CA VAL A 236 9.26 -25.09 19.67
C VAL A 236 9.31 -26.32 18.78
N THR A 237 8.18 -26.74 18.20
CA THR A 237 8.09 -28.00 17.44
C THR A 237 8.06 -27.79 15.93
N ASN A 238 7.79 -26.57 15.46
CA ASN A 238 7.43 -26.24 14.07
C ASN A 238 6.20 -27.00 13.55
N GLU A 239 5.40 -27.61 14.44
CA GLU A 239 4.14 -28.25 14.10
C GLU A 239 3.01 -27.22 14.03
N TYR A 240 1.92 -27.61 13.37
CA TYR A 240 0.76 -26.77 13.09
C TYR A 240 -0.45 -27.34 13.82
N ASP A 241 -1.21 -26.48 14.49
CA ASP A 241 -2.19 -26.92 15.50
C ASP A 241 -3.60 -27.19 14.95
N VAL A 242 -3.90 -26.83 13.69
CA VAL A 242 -5.24 -26.98 13.11
C VAL A 242 -5.35 -28.29 12.34
N THR A 243 -6.24 -29.20 12.75
CA THR A 243 -6.48 -30.47 12.05
C THR A 243 -7.23 -30.26 10.72
N PRO A 244 -7.18 -31.21 9.77
CA PRO A 244 -7.96 -31.13 8.52
C PRO A 244 -9.46 -30.91 8.73
N GLU A 245 -10.05 -31.50 9.77
CA GLU A 245 -11.47 -31.36 10.10
C GLU A 245 -11.81 -29.94 10.58
N GLN A 246 -10.99 -29.39 11.47
CA GLN A 246 -11.15 -28.02 11.94
C GLN A 246 -10.94 -27.02 10.79
N PHE A 247 -9.93 -27.27 9.95
CA PHE A 247 -9.58 -26.44 8.82
C PHE A 247 -10.76 -26.25 7.84
N VAL A 248 -11.48 -27.33 7.51
CA VAL A 248 -12.63 -27.24 6.61
C VAL A 248 -13.87 -26.63 7.27
N GLU A 249 -14.05 -26.80 8.58
CA GLU A 249 -15.18 -26.19 9.28
C GLU A 249 -15.09 -24.66 9.24
N ASP A 250 -13.89 -24.11 9.40
CA ASP A 250 -13.65 -22.68 9.27
C ASP A 250 -13.77 -22.20 7.82
N TYR A 251 -13.32 -22.98 6.83
CA TYR A 251 -13.49 -22.66 5.41
C TYR A 251 -14.94 -22.59 4.95
N LYS A 252 -15.84 -23.44 5.47
CA LYS A 252 -17.28 -23.40 5.12
C LYS A 252 -17.88 -22.02 5.37
N GLN A 253 -17.43 -21.33 6.42
CA GLN A 253 -17.93 -19.99 6.75
C GLN A 253 -17.59 -18.95 5.69
N MET A 254 -16.60 -19.21 4.83
CA MET A 254 -16.16 -18.28 3.79
C MET A 254 -16.92 -18.43 2.47
N LEU A 255 -17.65 -19.55 2.28
CA LEU A 255 -18.47 -19.78 1.09
C LEU A 255 -19.50 -18.66 0.89
N LYS A 256 -20.13 -18.21 2.00
CA LYS A 256 -21.10 -17.09 2.00
C LYS A 256 -20.47 -15.73 1.71
N PHE A 257 -19.15 -15.62 1.74
CA PHE A 257 -18.42 -14.40 1.40
C PHE A 257 -17.92 -14.38 -0.05
N GLY A 258 -18.32 -15.37 -0.86
CA GLY A 258 -17.97 -15.44 -2.28
C GLY A 258 -16.67 -16.18 -2.58
N ALA A 259 -16.06 -16.83 -1.59
CA ALA A 259 -14.90 -17.71 -1.80
C ALA A 259 -15.28 -18.90 -2.67
N ARG A 260 -14.48 -19.13 -3.72
CA ARG A 260 -14.71 -20.17 -4.73
C ARG A 260 -13.48 -21.03 -5.01
N ILE A 261 -12.31 -20.52 -4.70
CA ILE A 261 -11.04 -21.16 -5.01
C ILE A 261 -10.33 -21.41 -3.68
N PHE A 262 -10.13 -22.67 -3.31
CA PHE A 262 -9.60 -23.03 -2.00
C PHE A 262 -8.39 -23.94 -2.12
N GLY A 263 -7.37 -23.71 -1.30
CA GLY A 263 -6.24 -24.62 -1.12
C GLY A 263 -5.66 -24.49 0.27
N GLY A 264 -4.39 -24.88 0.40
CA GLY A 264 -3.63 -24.75 1.63
C GLY A 264 -2.30 -24.03 1.41
N CYS A 265 -1.81 -23.33 2.43
CA CYS A 265 -0.47 -22.76 2.46
C CYS A 265 0.38 -23.51 3.50
N CYS A 266 1.22 -22.83 4.29
CA CYS A 266 2.17 -23.46 5.20
C CYS A 266 1.50 -24.43 6.20
N GLY A 267 2.17 -25.55 6.48
CA GLY A 267 1.64 -26.63 7.33
C GLY A 267 0.68 -27.62 6.65
N THR A 268 0.09 -27.27 5.49
CA THR A 268 -0.88 -28.14 4.81
C THR A 268 -0.22 -29.26 4.00
N ASN A 269 -0.88 -30.42 3.95
CA ASN A 269 -0.45 -31.63 3.25
C ASN A 269 -1.64 -32.20 2.40
N PRO A 270 -1.48 -33.32 1.68
CA PRO A 270 -2.57 -33.92 0.87
C PRO A 270 -3.85 -34.30 1.63
N GLU A 271 -3.80 -34.53 2.94
CA GLU A 271 -4.97 -34.84 3.78
C GLU A 271 -5.90 -33.61 3.91
N TYR A 272 -5.33 -32.42 4.07
CA TYR A 272 -6.09 -31.16 4.09
C TYR A 272 -6.79 -30.93 2.75
N ILE A 273 -6.08 -31.17 1.64
CA ILE A 273 -6.65 -30.99 0.30
C ILE A 273 -7.80 -31.98 0.04
N ARG A 274 -7.67 -33.23 0.50
CA ARG A 274 -8.80 -34.20 0.45
C ARG A 274 -10.00 -33.71 1.23
N ALA A 275 -9.80 -33.18 2.44
CA ALA A 275 -10.87 -32.63 3.25
C ALA A 275 -11.54 -31.43 2.55
N VAL A 276 -10.76 -30.49 2.00
CA VAL A 276 -11.26 -29.33 1.25
C VAL A 276 -12.05 -29.77 0.01
N LYS A 277 -11.56 -30.77 -0.74
CA LYS A 277 -12.29 -31.31 -1.90
C LYS A 277 -13.64 -31.89 -1.48
N ALA A 278 -13.67 -32.67 -0.40
CA ALA A 278 -14.90 -33.26 0.12
C ALA A 278 -15.91 -32.17 0.53
N MET A 279 -15.45 -31.14 1.25
CA MET A 279 -16.25 -29.98 1.64
C MET A 279 -16.87 -29.28 0.42
N LEU A 280 -16.09 -29.02 -0.63
CA LEU A 280 -16.58 -28.31 -1.81
C LEU A 280 -17.52 -29.15 -2.68
N VAL A 281 -17.33 -30.48 -2.73
CA VAL A 281 -18.29 -31.38 -3.40
C VAL A 281 -19.63 -31.37 -2.68
N GLU A 282 -19.64 -31.34 -1.34
CA GLU A 282 -20.86 -31.21 -0.55
C GLU A 282 -21.53 -29.84 -0.76
N ALA A 283 -20.76 -28.75 -0.68
CA ALA A 283 -21.25 -27.40 -0.93
C ALA A 283 -21.86 -27.25 -2.35
N GLN A 284 -21.21 -27.83 -3.37
CA GLN A 284 -21.72 -27.85 -4.74
C GLN A 284 -23.05 -28.62 -4.84
N LYS A 285 -23.17 -29.76 -4.16
CA LYS A 285 -24.39 -30.58 -4.14
C LYS A 285 -25.55 -29.86 -3.45
N ASN A 286 -25.27 -29.12 -2.38
CA ASN A 286 -26.25 -28.35 -1.62
C ASN A 286 -26.54 -26.97 -2.23
N ASN A 287 -25.83 -26.59 -3.30
CA ASN A 287 -25.91 -25.28 -3.94
C ASN A 287 -25.64 -24.12 -2.95
N GLU A 288 -24.66 -24.32 -2.06
CA GLU A 288 -24.25 -23.38 -0.99
C GLU A 288 -23.43 -22.19 -1.52
N PHE A 289 -23.69 -21.78 -2.76
CA PHE A 289 -23.07 -20.59 -3.32
C PHE A 289 -23.93 -19.35 -3.02
N GLU A 290 -23.43 -18.47 -2.16
CA GLU A 290 -24.00 -17.13 -1.99
C GLU A 290 -23.07 -16.08 -2.62
N SER A 291 -23.60 -15.41 -3.65
CA SER A 291 -23.02 -14.19 -4.17
C SER A 291 -23.39 -13.06 -3.21
N ASN A 292 -22.54 -12.75 -2.23
CA ASN A 292 -22.69 -11.56 -1.38
C ASN A 292 -22.26 -10.27 -2.10
N ARG A 293 -22.55 -10.17 -3.40
CA ARG A 293 -22.22 -9.02 -4.24
C ARG A 293 -23.00 -7.81 -3.73
N GLN A 294 -22.30 -6.92 -3.05
CA GLN A 294 -22.82 -5.58 -2.83
C GLN A 294 -22.90 -4.84 -4.16
N GLU A 295 -23.84 -3.90 -4.27
CA GLU A 295 -23.86 -2.99 -5.42
C GLU A 295 -22.52 -2.25 -5.49
N ARG A 296 -21.88 -2.28 -6.65
CA ARG A 296 -20.65 -1.53 -6.86
C ARG A 296 -20.93 -0.04 -6.62
N GLN A 297 -20.01 0.60 -5.89
CA GLN A 297 -20.03 2.03 -5.64
C GLN A 297 -18.76 2.65 -6.18
N LEU A 298 -18.83 3.93 -6.58
CA LEU A 298 -17.63 4.69 -6.89
C LEU A 298 -16.76 4.76 -5.64
N ALA A 299 -15.56 4.19 -5.73
CA ALA A 299 -14.57 4.23 -4.69
C ALA A 299 -13.18 4.42 -5.29
N ILE A 300 -12.41 5.30 -4.66
CA ILE A 300 -11.07 5.71 -5.08
C ILE A 300 -10.14 5.47 -3.89
N CYS A 301 -8.94 4.96 -4.12
CA CYS A 301 -8.08 4.54 -3.03
C CYS A 301 -6.62 4.94 -3.24
N SER A 302 -5.98 5.26 -2.12
CA SER A 302 -4.55 5.08 -1.92
C SER A 302 -4.32 3.65 -1.38
N PRO A 303 -3.10 3.22 -1.07
CA PRO A 303 -2.87 1.90 -0.50
C PRO A 303 -3.53 1.76 0.87
N ILE A 304 -3.57 2.84 1.65
CA ILE A 304 -3.96 2.80 3.07
C ILE A 304 -5.39 3.31 3.32
N ASN A 305 -5.98 4.07 2.40
CA ASN A 305 -7.31 4.65 2.57
C ASN A 305 -8.16 4.51 1.31
N THR A 306 -9.46 4.26 1.51
CA THR A 306 -10.44 4.12 0.43
C THR A 306 -11.58 5.10 0.67
N VAL A 307 -11.79 6.00 -0.29
CA VAL A 307 -12.86 7.00 -0.27
C VAL A 307 -14.02 6.49 -1.09
N VAL A 308 -15.11 6.12 -0.42
CA VAL A 308 -16.38 5.78 -1.07
C VAL A 308 -17.19 7.05 -1.31
N VAL A 309 -17.58 7.28 -2.56
CA VAL A 309 -18.37 8.43 -2.98
C VAL A 309 -19.87 8.12 -2.84
N ASN A 310 -20.30 7.85 -1.61
CA ASN A 310 -21.70 7.65 -1.23
C ASN A 310 -22.35 8.90 -0.60
N GLN A 311 -21.55 9.93 -0.38
CA GLN A 311 -21.91 11.26 0.11
C GLN A 311 -20.96 12.29 -0.52
N PRO A 312 -21.18 13.61 -0.35
CA PRO A 312 -20.25 14.61 -0.87
C PRO A 312 -18.83 14.42 -0.34
N ARG A 313 -17.83 14.38 -1.24
CA ARG A 313 -16.40 14.27 -0.91
C ARG A 313 -15.61 15.44 -1.48
N ILE A 314 -14.79 16.09 -0.65
CA ILE A 314 -14.04 17.28 -1.06
C ILE A 314 -12.79 16.88 -1.85
N ILE A 315 -12.65 17.42 -3.07
CA ILE A 315 -11.41 17.33 -3.86
C ILE A 315 -10.64 18.65 -3.73
N GLY A 316 -9.42 18.58 -3.18
CA GLY A 316 -8.56 19.74 -3.01
C GLY A 316 -7.91 20.20 -4.32
N GLU A 317 -8.07 21.49 -4.68
CA GLU A 317 -7.65 22.07 -5.97
C GLU A 317 -6.25 22.73 -5.97
N ARG A 318 -5.51 22.71 -4.86
CA ARG A 318 -4.35 23.62 -4.71
C ARG A 318 -3.08 23.15 -5.39
N ILE A 319 -2.91 21.87 -5.68
CA ILE A 319 -1.78 21.31 -6.42
C ILE A 319 -2.00 21.56 -7.91
N ASN A 320 -1.92 22.84 -8.29
CA ASN A 320 -2.21 23.31 -9.64
C ASN A 320 -1.47 24.65 -9.88
N PRO A 321 -0.60 24.74 -10.90
CA PRO A 321 0.19 25.95 -11.20
C PRO A 321 -0.62 27.10 -11.80
N THR A 322 -1.86 26.87 -12.24
CA THR A 322 -2.68 27.87 -12.95
C THR A 322 -2.93 29.09 -12.07
N GLY A 323 -2.48 30.26 -12.55
CA GLY A 323 -2.60 31.54 -11.82
C GLY A 323 -1.72 31.70 -10.57
N LYS A 324 -0.92 30.70 -10.18
CA LYS A 324 -0.13 30.69 -8.94
C LYS A 324 1.38 30.83 -9.21
N LYS A 325 1.92 32.05 -9.06
CA LYS A 325 3.35 32.35 -9.33
C LYS A 325 4.31 31.47 -8.52
N ARG A 326 4.10 31.35 -7.21
CA ARG A 326 4.97 30.53 -6.34
C ARG A 326 4.94 29.05 -6.71
N PHE A 327 3.77 28.51 -7.05
CA PHE A 327 3.65 27.10 -7.43
C PHE A 327 4.37 26.82 -8.76
N LYS A 328 4.24 27.71 -9.76
CA LYS A 328 5.02 27.61 -11.00
C LYS A 328 6.52 27.61 -10.74
N GLN A 329 6.99 28.52 -9.88
CA GLN A 329 8.40 28.57 -9.49
C GLN A 329 8.85 27.28 -8.81
N ALA A 330 8.06 26.74 -7.88
CA ALA A 330 8.35 25.48 -7.21
C ALA A 330 8.47 24.31 -8.19
N LEU A 331 7.62 24.27 -9.23
CA LEU A 331 7.73 23.24 -10.28
C LEU A 331 9.05 23.35 -11.05
N VAL A 332 9.45 24.57 -11.43
CA VAL A 332 10.71 24.82 -12.17
C VAL A 332 11.93 24.50 -11.33
N GLU A 333 11.91 24.87 -10.04
CA GLU A 333 12.99 24.61 -9.08
C GLU A 333 13.00 23.16 -8.55
N LYS A 334 12.01 22.34 -8.94
CA LYS A 334 11.76 20.99 -8.40
C LYS A 334 11.66 20.97 -6.86
N ASP A 335 11.13 22.03 -6.28
CA ASP A 335 10.88 22.19 -4.84
C ASP A 335 9.69 21.33 -4.41
N MET A 336 9.99 20.07 -4.10
CA MET A 336 8.98 19.08 -3.71
C MET A 336 8.36 19.41 -2.36
N ASP A 337 9.12 19.92 -1.40
CA ASP A 337 8.63 20.20 -0.05
C ASP A 337 7.49 21.23 -0.09
N TYR A 338 7.58 22.25 -0.95
CA TYR A 338 6.46 23.16 -1.16
C TYR A 338 5.20 22.46 -1.71
N ILE A 339 5.36 21.56 -2.68
CA ILE A 339 4.24 20.81 -3.29
C ILE A 339 3.60 19.87 -2.26
N LEU A 340 4.43 19.15 -1.50
CA LEU A 340 4.03 18.23 -0.45
C LEU A 340 3.35 18.97 0.72
N GLY A 341 3.88 20.13 1.12
CA GLY A 341 3.25 21.01 2.10
C GLY A 341 1.85 21.46 1.66
N GLN A 342 1.66 21.82 0.38
CA GLN A 342 0.33 22.14 -0.15
C GLN A 342 -0.62 20.94 -0.15
N ALA A 343 -0.12 19.72 -0.30
CA ALA A 343 -0.94 18.52 -0.18
C ALA A 343 -1.42 18.33 1.26
N THR A 344 -0.50 18.41 2.22
CA THR A 344 -0.82 18.20 3.63
C THR A 344 -1.73 19.29 4.20
N GLU A 345 -1.50 20.55 3.87
CA GLU A 345 -2.38 21.67 4.25
C GLU A 345 -3.82 21.46 3.79
N GLN A 346 -4.03 20.84 2.63
CA GLN A 346 -5.37 20.59 2.11
C GLN A 346 -6.06 19.45 2.84
N ILE A 347 -5.33 18.39 3.19
CA ILE A 347 -5.85 17.25 3.95
C ILE A 347 -6.23 17.70 5.36
N GLU A 348 -5.36 18.46 6.03
CA GLU A 348 -5.65 19.05 7.35
C GLU A 348 -6.88 19.96 7.31
N ALA A 349 -7.12 20.64 6.19
CA ALA A 349 -8.30 21.46 5.99
C ALA A 349 -9.56 20.67 5.57
N GLY A 350 -9.47 19.35 5.38
CA GLY A 350 -10.60 18.47 5.12
C GLY A 350 -10.77 17.98 3.67
N ALA A 351 -9.74 18.06 2.82
CA ALA A 351 -9.74 17.36 1.55
C ALA A 351 -9.68 15.84 1.76
N GLU A 352 -10.55 15.11 1.07
CA GLU A 352 -10.58 13.64 1.09
C GLU A 352 -9.92 13.05 -0.16
N ILE A 353 -9.76 13.84 -1.23
CA ILE A 353 -9.09 13.51 -2.49
C ILE A 353 -8.26 14.75 -2.89
N LEU A 354 -7.11 14.56 -3.53
CA LEU A 354 -6.29 15.67 -4.05
C LEU A 354 -6.26 15.68 -5.57
N ASP A 355 -6.62 16.80 -6.19
CA ASP A 355 -6.39 17.06 -7.60
C ASP A 355 -4.92 17.44 -7.82
N VAL A 356 -4.27 16.81 -8.78
CA VAL A 356 -2.83 16.95 -9.07
C VAL A 356 -2.65 17.35 -10.52
N ASN A 357 -2.41 18.64 -10.74
CA ASN A 357 -2.02 19.20 -12.03
C ASN A 357 -0.61 19.80 -11.93
N VAL A 358 0.31 19.36 -12.80
CA VAL A 358 1.69 19.90 -12.88
C VAL A 358 1.96 20.59 -14.22
N GLY A 359 0.91 20.91 -14.98
CA GLY A 359 1.02 21.47 -16.32
C GLY A 359 1.72 22.82 -16.35
N HIS A 360 2.95 22.87 -16.84
CA HIS A 360 3.71 24.11 -17.02
C HIS A 360 4.60 24.03 -18.28
N PRO A 361 4.62 25.07 -19.16
CA PRO A 361 5.39 25.01 -20.41
C PRO A 361 6.91 24.84 -20.26
N GLU A 362 7.48 25.22 -19.11
CA GLU A 362 8.93 25.24 -18.88
C GLU A 362 9.47 23.91 -18.29
N ILE A 363 8.62 22.89 -18.12
CA ILE A 363 9.02 21.60 -17.54
C ILE A 363 8.60 20.43 -18.43
N ASP A 364 9.26 19.28 -18.25
CA ASP A 364 8.74 18.00 -18.71
C ASP A 364 7.60 17.56 -17.79
N GLU A 365 6.36 17.76 -18.25
CA GLU A 365 5.15 17.42 -17.51
C GLU A 365 5.08 15.94 -17.15
N LYS A 366 5.59 15.04 -18.00
CA LYS A 366 5.55 13.60 -17.75
C LYS A 366 6.51 13.24 -16.62
N GLU A 367 7.77 13.68 -16.71
CA GLU A 367 8.77 13.45 -15.65
C GLU A 367 8.30 14.03 -14.32
N MET A 368 7.79 15.27 -14.34
CA MET A 368 7.35 15.95 -13.14
C MET A 368 6.10 15.31 -12.53
N MET A 369 5.16 14.83 -13.35
CA MET A 369 3.97 14.14 -12.86
C MET A 369 4.33 12.82 -12.17
N ILE A 370 5.22 12.01 -12.78
CA ILE A 370 5.72 10.76 -12.17
C ILE A 370 6.36 11.06 -10.82
N LYS A 371 7.26 12.06 -10.77
CA LYS A 371 7.93 12.46 -9.52
C LYS A 371 6.93 12.91 -8.46
N THR A 372 6.00 13.78 -8.85
CA THR A 372 4.98 14.33 -7.94
C THR A 372 4.08 13.24 -7.38
N VAL A 373 3.61 12.31 -8.20
CA VAL A 373 2.78 11.17 -7.75
C VAL A 373 3.55 10.29 -6.76
N LYS A 374 4.80 9.91 -7.07
CA LYS A 374 5.64 9.07 -6.19
C LYS A 374 5.88 9.73 -4.82
N GLU A 375 6.17 11.03 -4.81
CA GLU A 375 6.42 11.78 -3.57
C GLU A 375 5.13 12.00 -2.78
N LEU A 376 4.03 12.37 -3.43
CA LEU A 376 2.72 12.53 -2.77
C LEU A 376 2.27 11.24 -2.09
N GLN A 377 2.26 10.11 -2.79
CA GLN A 377 1.79 8.83 -2.22
C GLN A 377 2.65 8.33 -1.05
N SER A 378 3.84 8.89 -0.86
CA SER A 378 4.70 8.56 0.28
C SER A 378 4.23 9.29 1.55
N ILE A 379 3.80 10.55 1.43
CA ILE A 379 3.38 11.36 2.59
C ILE A 379 1.87 11.32 2.84
N VAL A 380 1.03 11.26 1.80
CA VAL A 380 -0.42 11.44 1.95
C VAL A 380 -1.16 10.11 2.00
N SER A 381 -2.18 10.06 2.86
CA SER A 381 -3.07 8.91 2.95
C SER A 381 -4.25 8.98 2.00
N VAL A 382 -4.58 10.16 1.46
CA VAL A 382 -5.74 10.35 0.57
C VAL A 382 -5.44 9.94 -0.87
N PRO A 383 -6.43 9.46 -1.63
CA PRO A 383 -6.26 9.18 -3.05
C PRO A 383 -6.03 10.44 -3.89
N LEU A 384 -5.50 10.22 -5.10
CA LEU A 384 -5.20 11.28 -6.07
C LEU A 384 -6.18 11.27 -7.26
N GLN A 385 -6.48 12.47 -7.74
CA GLN A 385 -7.07 12.76 -9.04
C GLN A 385 -5.95 13.30 -9.94
N ILE A 386 -5.64 12.57 -11.02
CA ILE A 386 -4.59 12.91 -11.97
C ILE A 386 -5.15 13.85 -13.01
N ASP A 387 -4.70 15.11 -13.00
CA ASP A 387 -5.15 16.17 -13.91
C ASP A 387 -4.09 16.47 -14.98
N SER A 388 -4.39 16.05 -16.21
CA SER A 388 -3.61 16.39 -17.41
C SER A 388 -4.46 16.23 -18.67
N THR A 389 -4.10 16.95 -19.73
CA THR A 389 -4.72 16.82 -21.06
C THR A 389 -3.93 15.90 -22.00
N LYS A 390 -2.75 15.41 -21.56
CA LYS A 390 -1.83 14.62 -22.39
C LYS A 390 -1.95 13.12 -22.07
N PRO A 391 -2.33 12.27 -23.04
CA PRO A 391 -2.46 10.82 -22.83
C PRO A 391 -1.20 10.17 -22.23
N GLU A 392 -0.02 10.55 -22.70
CA GLU A 392 1.27 10.00 -22.27
C GLU A 392 1.64 10.38 -20.83
N VAL A 393 1.12 11.50 -20.31
CA VAL A 393 1.29 11.92 -18.92
C VAL A 393 0.34 11.12 -18.03
N ILE A 394 -0.93 11.00 -18.45
CA ILE A 394 -1.95 10.22 -17.74
C ILE A 394 -1.51 8.76 -17.60
N GLU A 395 -1.11 8.11 -18.71
CA GLU A 395 -0.67 6.71 -18.67
C GLU A 395 0.55 6.52 -17.76
N ALA A 396 1.53 7.42 -17.82
CA ALA A 396 2.72 7.33 -16.99
C ALA A 396 2.43 7.52 -15.50
N ALA A 397 1.54 8.45 -15.14
CA ALA A 397 1.09 8.66 -13.77
C ALA A 397 0.31 7.45 -13.24
N LEU A 398 -0.64 6.93 -14.03
CA LEU A 398 -1.44 5.76 -13.66
C LEU A 398 -0.58 4.50 -13.52
N ARG A 399 0.50 4.36 -14.29
CA ARG A 399 1.42 3.22 -14.16
C ARG A 399 2.08 3.17 -12.79
N VAL A 400 2.55 4.31 -12.27
CA VAL A 400 3.28 4.38 -10.99
C VAL A 400 2.39 4.63 -9.76
N TYR A 401 1.13 5.04 -9.96
CA TYR A 401 0.21 5.31 -8.85
C TYR A 401 -0.15 4.03 -8.08
N ASN A 402 0.04 4.04 -6.76
CA ASN A 402 -0.29 2.90 -5.90
C ASN A 402 -1.75 2.97 -5.41
N GLY A 403 -2.70 2.53 -6.24
CA GLY A 403 -4.13 2.55 -5.92
C GLY A 403 -5.02 2.68 -7.16
N LYS A 404 -6.30 3.02 -6.94
CA LYS A 404 -7.25 3.42 -7.97
C LYS A 404 -7.45 4.93 -7.96
N ALA A 405 -7.06 5.61 -9.04
CA ALA A 405 -7.13 7.07 -9.19
C ALA A 405 -8.39 7.53 -9.96
N ILE A 406 -8.64 8.84 -9.95
CA ILE A 406 -9.53 9.52 -10.90
C ILE A 406 -8.69 10.14 -12.02
N VAL A 407 -9.05 9.94 -13.28
CA VAL A 407 -8.49 10.68 -14.43
C VAL A 407 -9.33 11.93 -14.69
N ASN A 408 -8.70 13.10 -14.59
CA ASN A 408 -9.26 14.39 -14.95
C ASN A 408 -8.52 14.89 -16.22
N SER A 409 -9.08 14.80 -17.41
CA SER A 409 -10.43 14.34 -17.76
C SER A 409 -10.49 13.88 -19.23
N VAL A 410 -11.66 13.40 -19.64
CA VAL A 410 -12.06 13.26 -21.05
C VAL A 410 -13.16 14.27 -21.38
N ASN A 411 -13.43 14.48 -22.67
CA ASN A 411 -14.55 15.29 -23.14
C ASN A 411 -15.38 14.48 -24.17
N GLY A 412 -16.42 15.09 -24.74
CA GLY A 412 -17.32 14.48 -25.72
C GLY A 412 -16.73 14.26 -27.11
N GLU A 413 -15.50 14.71 -27.39
CA GLU A 413 -14.85 14.49 -28.69
C GLU A 413 -14.45 13.02 -28.85
N ASP A 414 -14.83 12.40 -29.97
CA ASP A 414 -14.57 10.97 -30.19
C ASP A 414 -13.09 10.63 -30.16
N LYS A 415 -12.23 11.52 -30.68
CA LYS A 415 -10.77 11.34 -30.67
C LYS A 415 -10.20 11.30 -29.25
N VAL A 416 -10.68 12.15 -28.35
CA VAL A 416 -10.22 12.19 -26.95
C VAL A 416 -10.67 10.93 -26.23
N LEU A 417 -11.95 10.55 -26.40
CA LEU A 417 -12.51 9.34 -25.81
C LEU A 417 -11.75 8.08 -26.29
N ASP A 418 -11.51 7.96 -27.60
CA ASP A 418 -10.82 6.81 -28.20
C ASP A 418 -9.34 6.70 -27.79
N THR A 419 -8.75 7.79 -27.29
CA THR A 419 -7.35 7.82 -26.84
C THR A 419 -7.24 7.55 -25.34
N ILE A 420 -8.10 8.16 -24.52
CA ILE A 420 -7.97 8.13 -23.05
C ILE A 420 -8.73 6.96 -22.42
N LEU A 421 -9.92 6.59 -22.90
CA LEU A 421 -10.71 5.50 -22.29
C LEU A 421 -9.99 4.14 -22.30
N PRO A 422 -9.21 3.76 -23.34
CA PRO A 422 -8.38 2.56 -23.27
C PRO A 422 -7.36 2.60 -22.13
N ILE A 423 -6.75 3.75 -21.87
CA ILE A 423 -5.80 3.95 -20.77
C ILE A 423 -6.52 3.82 -19.43
N VAL A 424 -7.67 4.48 -19.26
CA VAL A 424 -8.52 4.37 -18.06
C VAL A 424 -8.88 2.92 -17.79
N LYS A 425 -9.31 2.18 -18.83
CA LYS A 425 -9.66 0.76 -18.71
C LYS A 425 -8.46 -0.11 -18.33
N LYS A 426 -7.30 0.12 -18.95
CA LYS A 426 -6.06 -0.65 -18.70
C LYS A 426 -5.64 -0.60 -17.24
N TYR A 427 -5.72 0.59 -16.61
CA TYR A 427 -5.28 0.79 -15.23
C TYR A 427 -6.43 0.74 -14.20
N GLY A 428 -7.66 0.51 -14.63
CA GLY A 428 -8.83 0.41 -13.74
C GLY A 428 -9.20 1.72 -13.02
N ALA A 429 -8.87 2.87 -13.62
CA ALA A 429 -9.15 4.18 -13.03
C ALA A 429 -10.62 4.60 -13.19
N ALA A 430 -11.09 5.51 -12.34
CA ALA A 430 -12.30 6.27 -12.61
C ALA A 430 -11.99 7.43 -13.58
N VAL A 431 -13.00 7.98 -14.25
CA VAL A 431 -12.82 9.05 -15.24
C VAL A 431 -13.85 10.15 -15.11
N ILE A 432 -13.39 11.40 -15.17
CA ILE A 432 -14.23 12.58 -15.29
C ILE A 432 -14.47 12.88 -16.77
N GLY A 433 -15.74 12.93 -17.17
CA GLY A 433 -16.20 13.38 -18.47
C GLY A 433 -16.73 14.81 -18.41
N LEU A 434 -16.05 15.73 -19.08
CA LEU A 434 -16.49 17.11 -19.24
C LEU A 434 -17.63 17.19 -20.26
N ALA A 435 -18.73 17.85 -19.91
CA ALA A 435 -19.88 18.05 -20.79
C ALA A 435 -19.64 19.10 -21.89
N LEU A 436 -18.58 18.93 -22.66
CA LEU A 436 -18.21 19.72 -23.84
C LEU A 436 -17.74 18.80 -24.97
N ASP A 437 -17.82 19.24 -26.21
CA ASP A 437 -17.33 18.50 -27.39
C ASP A 437 -16.62 19.45 -28.37
N GLU A 438 -16.41 19.02 -29.61
CA GLU A 438 -15.78 19.82 -30.67
C GLU A 438 -16.48 21.16 -30.97
N ASN A 439 -17.76 21.30 -30.61
CA ASN A 439 -18.54 22.54 -30.75
C ASN A 439 -18.44 23.43 -29.49
N GLY A 440 -17.66 23.01 -28.49
CA GLY A 440 -17.48 23.68 -27.22
C GLY A 440 -18.51 23.29 -26.17
N ILE A 441 -18.80 24.20 -25.25
CA ILE A 441 -19.69 23.97 -24.10
C ILE A 441 -21.12 24.29 -24.53
N PRO A 442 -22.09 23.37 -24.43
CA PRO A 442 -23.48 23.68 -24.71
C PRO A 442 -24.04 24.75 -23.76
N ALA A 443 -24.80 25.68 -24.34
CA ALA A 443 -25.38 26.82 -23.62
C ALA A 443 -26.54 26.42 -22.68
N ASP A 444 -27.18 25.27 -22.91
CA ASP A 444 -28.30 24.77 -22.11
C ASP A 444 -27.99 23.42 -21.44
N TYR A 445 -28.80 23.08 -20.44
CA TYR A 445 -28.65 21.83 -19.71
C TYR A 445 -28.87 20.59 -20.60
N LYS A 446 -29.70 20.70 -21.65
CA LYS A 446 -30.05 19.57 -22.52
C LYS A 446 -28.84 19.10 -23.31
N GLY A 447 -28.12 20.02 -23.95
CA GLY A 447 -26.91 19.70 -24.67
C GLY A 447 -25.85 19.07 -23.76
N ARG A 448 -25.68 19.59 -22.54
CA ARG A 448 -24.75 19.03 -21.55
C ARG A 448 -25.10 17.59 -21.16
N VAL A 449 -26.39 17.30 -20.96
CA VAL A 449 -26.89 15.95 -20.66
C VAL A 449 -26.69 14.99 -21.84
N GLU A 450 -26.88 15.44 -23.07
CA GLU A 450 -26.63 14.61 -24.26
C GLU A 450 -25.15 14.24 -24.41
N ILE A 451 -24.24 15.19 -24.15
CA ILE A 451 -22.79 14.89 -24.12
C ILE A 451 -22.48 13.90 -22.98
N ALA A 452 -23.06 14.08 -21.79
CA ALA A 452 -22.88 13.13 -20.69
C ALA A 452 -23.32 11.70 -21.06
N LYS A 453 -24.44 11.55 -21.78
CA LYS A 453 -24.89 10.25 -22.32
C LYS A 453 -23.91 9.68 -23.35
N LYS A 454 -23.38 10.53 -24.24
CA LYS A 454 -22.36 10.12 -25.23
C LYS A 454 -21.14 9.54 -24.52
N ILE A 455 -20.59 10.26 -23.52
CA ILE A 455 -19.43 9.83 -22.74
C ILE A 455 -19.73 8.52 -22.01
N LEU A 456 -20.89 8.42 -21.33
CA LEU A 456 -21.33 7.21 -20.65
C LEU A 456 -21.33 6.00 -21.59
N ASN A 457 -22.01 6.10 -22.73
CA ASN A 457 -22.15 5.00 -23.67
C ASN A 457 -20.79 4.57 -24.24
N LYS A 458 -19.90 5.54 -24.51
CA LYS A 458 -18.56 5.27 -25.01
C LYS A 458 -17.70 4.56 -23.95
N ALA A 459 -17.69 5.02 -22.71
CA ALA A 459 -16.96 4.38 -21.63
C ALA A 459 -17.45 2.94 -21.35
N LEU A 460 -18.78 2.71 -21.37
CA LEU A 460 -19.35 1.37 -21.26
C LEU A 460 -18.88 0.44 -22.40
N SER A 461 -18.73 0.96 -23.62
CA SER A 461 -18.23 0.18 -24.77
C SER A 461 -16.79 -0.30 -24.62
N TYR A 462 -15.96 0.42 -23.84
CA TYR A 462 -14.61 -0.01 -23.46
C TYR A 462 -14.59 -0.91 -22.20
N GLY A 463 -15.75 -1.21 -21.61
CA GLY A 463 -15.86 -2.02 -20.40
C GLY A 463 -15.48 -1.29 -19.12
N ILE A 464 -15.57 0.04 -19.11
CA ILE A 464 -15.48 0.86 -17.88
C ILE A 464 -16.84 0.77 -17.17
N PRO A 465 -16.89 0.39 -15.89
CA PRO A 465 -18.15 0.31 -15.14
C PRO A 465 -18.85 1.67 -15.06
N LYS A 466 -20.18 1.67 -15.04
CA LYS A 466 -20.98 2.90 -14.94
C LYS A 466 -20.60 3.73 -13.70
N GLU A 467 -20.30 3.03 -12.61
CA GLU A 467 -19.98 3.60 -11.31
C GLU A 467 -18.68 4.41 -11.35
N ASP A 468 -17.77 4.08 -12.27
CA ASP A 468 -16.45 4.73 -12.44
C ASP A 468 -16.50 5.95 -13.38
N ILE A 469 -17.69 6.30 -13.88
CA ILE A 469 -17.91 7.44 -14.77
C ILE A 469 -18.49 8.61 -13.96
N ILE A 470 -17.74 9.69 -13.91
CA ILE A 470 -18.09 10.93 -13.20
C ILE A 470 -18.30 12.01 -14.26
N ILE A 471 -19.33 12.83 -14.13
CA ILE A 471 -19.64 13.88 -15.12
C ILE A 471 -19.44 15.27 -14.51
N ASP A 472 -18.66 16.11 -15.20
CA ASP A 472 -18.59 17.54 -14.94
C ASP A 472 -19.56 18.27 -15.87
N CYS A 473 -20.60 18.87 -15.30
CA CYS A 473 -21.58 19.66 -16.06
C CYS A 473 -21.10 21.06 -16.41
N LEU A 474 -19.86 21.41 -16.08
CA LEU A 474 -19.11 22.63 -16.37
C LEU A 474 -19.71 23.89 -15.74
N VAL A 475 -18.90 24.52 -14.89
CA VAL A 475 -19.19 25.82 -14.28
C VAL A 475 -18.60 26.94 -15.13
N LEU A 476 -19.46 27.83 -15.63
CA LEU A 476 -19.06 29.07 -16.29
C LEU A 476 -19.14 30.25 -15.32
N THR A 477 -18.35 31.28 -15.60
CA THR A 477 -18.28 32.48 -14.76
C THR A 477 -19.55 33.33 -14.85
N VAL A 478 -20.24 33.55 -13.72
CA VAL A 478 -21.54 34.26 -13.69
C VAL A 478 -21.45 35.73 -14.06
N SER A 479 -20.27 36.36 -13.94
CA SER A 479 -20.10 37.75 -14.38
C SER A 479 -20.28 37.92 -15.89
N ALA A 480 -20.01 36.87 -16.67
CA ALA A 480 -20.15 36.86 -18.12
C ALA A 480 -21.44 36.16 -18.55
N GLU A 481 -21.77 35.02 -17.94
CA GLU A 481 -22.88 34.15 -18.38
C GLU A 481 -23.81 33.77 -17.22
N GLN A 482 -24.61 34.72 -16.76
CA GLN A 482 -25.47 34.51 -15.58
C GLN A 482 -26.42 33.32 -15.68
N LYS A 483 -26.97 33.06 -16.87
CA LYS A 483 -27.91 31.94 -17.11
C LYS A 483 -27.23 30.58 -16.94
N ALA A 484 -25.93 30.47 -17.22
CA ALA A 484 -25.20 29.21 -17.22
C ALA A 484 -25.16 28.56 -15.84
N ALA A 485 -25.20 29.34 -14.74
CA ALA A 485 -25.27 28.79 -13.38
C ALA A 485 -26.52 27.92 -13.18
N GLY A 486 -27.69 28.41 -13.61
CA GLY A 486 -28.95 27.67 -13.51
C GLY A 486 -28.98 26.44 -14.43
N GLU A 487 -28.40 26.55 -15.62
CA GLU A 487 -28.29 25.42 -16.57
C GLU A 487 -27.37 24.32 -16.05
N THR A 488 -26.27 24.70 -15.38
CA THR A 488 -25.37 23.75 -14.71
C THR A 488 -26.09 22.96 -13.62
N LEU A 489 -26.86 23.64 -12.76
CA LEU A 489 -27.61 22.99 -11.67
C LEU A 489 -28.68 22.03 -12.18
N LYS A 490 -29.40 22.39 -13.26
CA LYS A 490 -30.37 21.49 -13.90
C LYS A 490 -29.69 20.26 -14.50
N ALA A 491 -28.56 20.45 -15.19
CA ALA A 491 -27.79 19.35 -15.78
C ALA A 491 -27.31 18.39 -14.68
N LEU A 492 -26.75 18.91 -13.59
CA LEU A 492 -26.35 18.11 -12.42
C LEU A 492 -27.48 17.24 -11.90
N ASN A 493 -28.67 17.83 -11.70
CA ASN A 493 -29.83 17.12 -11.17
C ASN A 493 -30.25 15.95 -12.07
N ILE A 494 -30.26 16.15 -13.39
CA ILE A 494 -30.62 15.12 -14.37
C ILE A 494 -29.54 14.04 -14.44
N VAL A 495 -28.27 14.42 -14.50
CA VAL A 495 -27.15 13.46 -14.54
C VAL A 495 -27.16 12.58 -13.28
N LYS A 496 -27.41 13.18 -12.11
CA LYS A 496 -27.47 12.45 -10.85
C LYS A 496 -28.68 11.54 -10.75
N ASN A 497 -29.88 12.07 -10.95
CA ASN A 497 -31.12 11.39 -10.59
C ASN A 497 -31.73 10.58 -11.75
N GLU A 498 -31.52 10.99 -13.00
CA GLU A 498 -32.05 10.27 -14.17
C GLU A 498 -31.00 9.35 -14.80
N LEU A 499 -29.77 9.82 -15.00
CA LEU A 499 -28.70 8.96 -15.52
C LEU A 499 -28.07 8.06 -14.45
N GLY A 500 -28.22 8.41 -13.16
CA GLY A 500 -27.65 7.64 -12.05
C GLY A 500 -26.12 7.68 -12.03
N LEU A 501 -25.51 8.78 -12.49
CA LEU A 501 -24.06 8.98 -12.49
C LEU A 501 -23.62 9.83 -11.30
N ARG A 502 -22.33 9.75 -10.97
CA ARG A 502 -21.71 10.67 -10.02
C ARG A 502 -21.34 11.98 -10.72
N THR A 503 -21.38 13.07 -9.98
CA THR A 503 -21.10 14.40 -10.55
C THR A 503 -19.96 15.11 -9.82
N VAL A 504 -19.22 15.90 -10.58
CA VAL A 504 -18.10 16.73 -10.11
C VAL A 504 -18.28 18.15 -10.64
N LEU A 505 -17.76 19.15 -9.93
CA LEU A 505 -17.67 20.52 -10.46
C LEU A 505 -16.43 21.22 -9.90
N GLY A 506 -15.74 21.97 -10.77
CA GLY A 506 -14.84 23.06 -10.39
C GLY A 506 -15.61 24.27 -9.83
N VAL A 507 -15.92 24.24 -8.54
CA VAL A 507 -16.82 25.22 -7.89
C VAL A 507 -16.25 26.63 -7.95
N SER A 508 -14.93 26.77 -7.85
CA SER A 508 -14.21 28.06 -7.81
C SER A 508 -14.35 28.90 -9.10
N ASN A 509 -14.76 28.29 -10.22
CA ASN A 509 -14.88 28.94 -11.52
C ASN A 509 -16.07 29.89 -11.63
N ILE A 510 -17.09 29.70 -10.78
CA ILE A 510 -18.33 30.48 -10.80
C ILE A 510 -18.06 31.98 -10.58
N SER A 511 -17.12 32.32 -9.71
CA SER A 511 -16.96 33.68 -9.18
C SER A 511 -15.86 34.53 -9.84
N PHE A 512 -15.19 34.06 -10.89
CA PHE A 512 -14.15 34.87 -11.55
C PHE A 512 -14.69 36.26 -11.94
N GLY A 513 -13.87 37.30 -11.75
CA GLY A 513 -14.27 38.67 -12.07
C GLY A 513 -15.28 39.33 -11.11
N LEU A 514 -15.78 38.65 -10.07
CA LEU A 514 -16.71 39.22 -9.08
C LEU A 514 -15.99 39.57 -7.75
N PRO A 515 -16.44 40.61 -7.02
CA PRO A 515 -16.05 40.82 -5.63
C PRO A 515 -16.69 39.75 -4.72
N ASN A 516 -16.19 39.60 -3.49
CA ASN A 516 -16.71 38.65 -2.49
C ASN A 516 -16.86 37.21 -3.03
N ARG A 517 -15.85 36.75 -3.77
CA ARG A 517 -15.83 35.44 -4.43
C ARG A 517 -16.20 34.28 -3.52
N GLU A 518 -15.72 34.30 -2.28
CA GLU A 518 -16.01 33.29 -1.27
C GLU A 518 -17.51 33.14 -1.01
N LEU A 519 -18.26 34.24 -0.88
CA LEU A 519 -19.70 34.20 -0.65
C LEU A 519 -20.43 33.59 -1.87
N VAL A 520 -20.03 33.99 -3.08
CA VAL A 520 -20.59 33.47 -4.33
C VAL A 520 -20.32 31.96 -4.47
N ASN A 521 -19.06 31.55 -4.28
CA ASN A 521 -18.64 30.15 -4.32
C ASN A 521 -19.42 29.31 -3.31
N LYS A 522 -19.51 29.76 -2.06
CA LYS A 522 -20.21 29.04 -0.98
C LYS A 522 -21.70 28.87 -1.29
N THR A 523 -22.34 29.94 -1.77
CA THR A 523 -23.78 29.93 -2.08
C THR A 523 -24.06 28.98 -3.25
N PHE A 524 -23.26 29.07 -4.31
CA PHE A 524 -23.37 28.18 -5.46
C PHE A 524 -23.09 26.72 -5.08
N LEU A 525 -22.09 26.46 -4.21
CA LEU A 525 -21.79 25.14 -3.69
C LEU A 525 -23.00 24.51 -3.00
N THR A 526 -23.65 25.22 -2.06
CA THR A 526 -24.84 24.71 -1.38
C THR A 526 -26.00 24.43 -2.34
N MET A 527 -26.16 25.27 -3.38
CA MET A 527 -27.13 25.00 -4.44
C MET A 527 -26.76 23.75 -5.24
N ALA A 528 -25.49 23.57 -5.60
CA ALA A 528 -25.01 22.42 -6.37
C ALA A 528 -25.13 21.10 -5.58
N LEU A 529 -24.80 21.09 -4.29
CA LEU A 529 -24.98 19.94 -3.40
C LEU A 529 -26.44 19.48 -3.38
N THR A 530 -27.37 20.41 -3.19
CA THR A 530 -28.82 20.11 -3.24
C THR A 530 -29.28 19.60 -4.61
N ASN A 531 -28.59 19.97 -5.68
CA ASN A 531 -28.88 19.50 -7.04
C ASN A 531 -28.11 18.23 -7.45
N GLY A 532 -27.38 17.59 -6.53
CA GLY A 532 -26.77 16.29 -6.77
C GLY A 532 -25.27 16.29 -6.98
N LEU A 533 -24.55 17.37 -6.62
CA LEU A 533 -23.09 17.41 -6.62
C LEU A 533 -22.49 16.42 -5.62
N ASP A 534 -21.69 15.46 -6.10
CA ASP A 534 -20.97 14.50 -5.25
C ASP A 534 -19.53 14.94 -4.94
N LEU A 535 -18.84 15.54 -5.91
CA LEU A 535 -17.41 15.81 -5.85
C LEU A 535 -17.12 17.30 -6.12
N PRO A 536 -17.23 18.20 -5.12
CA PRO A 536 -16.74 19.57 -5.28
C PRO A 536 -15.21 19.61 -5.38
N ILE A 537 -14.68 20.07 -6.51
CA ILE A 537 -13.29 20.52 -6.64
C ILE A 537 -13.24 21.97 -6.14
N MET A 538 -12.55 22.18 -5.02
CA MET A 538 -12.51 23.46 -4.31
C MET A 538 -11.26 23.60 -3.45
N ASN A 539 -10.99 24.82 -2.98
CA ASN A 539 -9.94 25.07 -1.99
C ASN A 539 -10.45 24.75 -0.58
N PRO A 540 -9.96 23.67 0.08
CA PRO A 540 -10.40 23.29 1.42
C PRO A 540 -9.89 24.27 2.49
N ASN A 541 -8.82 25.02 2.24
CA ASN A 541 -8.30 26.01 3.18
C ASN A 541 -9.17 27.28 3.29
N VAL A 542 -10.34 27.31 2.64
CA VAL A 542 -11.37 28.32 2.86
C VAL A 542 -12.42 27.71 3.80
N PRO A 543 -12.40 28.01 5.11
CA PRO A 543 -13.23 27.29 6.09
C PRO A 543 -14.72 27.34 5.75
N SER A 544 -15.21 28.48 5.25
CA SER A 544 -16.63 28.63 4.92
C SER A 544 -17.13 27.67 3.85
N MET A 545 -16.24 27.21 2.95
CA MET A 545 -16.56 26.23 1.93
C MET A 545 -16.63 24.81 2.52
N VAL A 546 -15.68 24.44 3.37
CA VAL A 546 -15.67 23.14 4.08
C VAL A 546 -16.90 23.03 4.98
N TRP A 547 -17.19 24.09 5.74
CA TRP A 547 -18.40 24.18 6.55
C TRP A 547 -19.66 24.05 5.72
N ALA A 548 -19.73 24.59 4.49
CA ALA A 548 -20.90 24.42 3.64
C ALA A 548 -21.15 22.95 3.27
N VAL A 549 -20.10 22.16 2.99
CA VAL A 549 -20.24 20.72 2.73
C VAL A 549 -20.68 19.98 3.98
N ARG A 550 -20.03 20.22 5.13
CA ARG A 550 -20.37 19.56 6.40
C ARG A 550 -21.78 19.91 6.88
N THR A 551 -22.16 21.18 6.81
CA THR A 551 -23.53 21.63 7.13
C THR A 551 -24.54 20.99 6.19
N TYR A 552 -24.25 20.88 4.90
CA TYR A 552 -25.13 20.16 3.98
C TYR A 552 -25.30 18.69 4.41
N LYS A 553 -24.24 17.98 4.79
CA LYS A 553 -24.33 16.59 5.27
C LYS A 553 -25.24 16.44 6.49
N VAL A 554 -25.20 17.39 7.43
CA VAL A 554 -26.12 17.42 8.58
C VAL A 554 -27.56 17.64 8.12
N LEU A 555 -27.80 18.66 7.30
CA LEU A 555 -29.14 19.04 6.85
C LEU A 555 -29.78 18.00 5.91
N ALA A 556 -28.96 17.22 5.20
CA ALA A 556 -29.37 16.16 4.28
C ALA A 556 -29.50 14.78 4.97
N ASP A 557 -29.39 14.71 6.30
CA ASP A 557 -29.44 13.46 7.08
C ASP A 557 -28.36 12.43 6.69
N ILE A 558 -27.20 12.92 6.25
CA ILE A 558 -26.02 12.09 5.93
C ILE A 558 -25.15 11.92 7.18
N ASP A 559 -24.85 13.01 7.88
CA ASP A 559 -24.10 13.00 9.15
C ASP A 559 -25.04 12.73 10.33
N LYS A 560 -25.27 11.44 10.60
CA LYS A 560 -26.20 10.99 11.65
C LYS A 560 -25.76 11.48 13.02
N ASN A 561 -26.68 12.12 13.73
CA ASN A 561 -26.44 12.76 15.02
C ASN A 561 -25.38 13.89 14.99
N SER A 562 -25.03 14.38 13.79
CA SER A 562 -24.04 15.45 13.60
C SER A 562 -22.65 15.12 14.16
N MET A 563 -22.27 13.84 14.17
CA MET A 563 -21.01 13.39 14.78
C MET A 563 -19.79 13.94 14.04
N GLU A 564 -19.77 13.87 12.70
CA GLU A 564 -18.65 14.41 11.91
C GLU A 564 -18.58 15.95 12.03
N PHE A 565 -19.74 16.61 12.11
CA PHE A 565 -19.85 18.05 12.28
C PHE A 565 -19.31 18.52 13.63
N ILE A 566 -19.69 17.85 14.72
CA ILE A 566 -19.24 18.18 16.09
C ILE A 566 -17.75 17.88 16.25
N SER A 567 -17.27 16.71 15.81
CA SER A 567 -15.85 16.35 15.87
C SER A 567 -14.98 17.39 15.15
N HIS A 568 -15.40 17.82 13.96
CA HIS A 568 -14.68 18.85 13.23
C HIS A 568 -14.77 20.22 13.91
N ALA A 569 -15.88 20.55 14.57
CA ALA A 569 -16.00 21.80 15.33
C ALA A 569 -15.01 21.82 16.49
N ASP A 570 -14.91 20.73 17.24
CA ASP A 570 -14.00 20.59 18.37
C ASP A 570 -12.54 20.75 17.90
N GLU A 571 -12.12 19.97 16.89
CA GLU A 571 -10.80 20.08 16.26
C GLU A 571 -10.51 21.51 15.74
N TYR A 572 -11.47 22.11 15.03
CA TYR A 572 -11.33 23.46 14.50
C TYR A 572 -11.23 24.51 15.63
N THR A 573 -11.95 24.34 16.74
CA THR A 573 -11.85 25.24 17.89
C THR A 573 -10.52 25.11 18.64
N GLU A 574 -9.93 23.91 18.72
CA GLU A 574 -8.59 23.72 19.27
C GLU A 574 -7.52 24.40 18.40
N VAL A 575 -7.60 24.22 17.07
CA VAL A 575 -6.69 24.85 16.10
C VAL A 575 -6.80 26.38 16.10
N VAL A 576 -8.03 26.92 16.06
CA VAL A 576 -8.27 28.36 16.09
C VAL A 576 -8.00 28.95 17.48
N GLY A 577 -8.26 28.21 18.54
CA GLY A 577 -7.94 28.56 19.93
C GLY A 577 -6.44 28.78 20.14
N ASN A 578 -5.60 27.93 19.54
CA ASN A 578 -4.14 28.10 19.50
C ASN A 578 -3.67 29.19 18.52
N SER A 579 -4.51 29.60 17.56
CA SER A 579 -4.17 30.62 16.56
C SER A 579 -4.52 32.04 17.02
N LYS A 580 -5.54 32.21 17.87
CA LYS A 580 -6.00 33.52 18.38
C LYS A 580 -5.02 34.20 19.36
N THR A 581 -3.98 33.52 19.82
CA THR A 581 -2.88 34.14 20.57
C THR A 581 -1.85 34.85 19.66
N LYS A 582 -1.98 34.79 18.33
CA LYS A 582 -1.00 35.37 17.39
C LYS A 582 -1.42 36.62 16.61
N GLU A 583 -2.63 37.12 16.76
CA GLU A 583 -3.04 38.39 16.12
C GLU A 583 -3.14 39.52 17.15
N GLY A 584 -1.99 40.15 17.47
CA GLY A 584 -2.01 41.39 18.28
C GLY A 584 -0.75 41.78 19.03
N ALA A 585 0.39 41.08 18.91
CA ALA A 585 1.63 41.49 19.57
C ALA A 585 2.78 41.62 18.57
N VAL A 586 3.44 42.77 18.61
CA VAL A 586 4.80 43.03 18.09
C VAL A 586 5.70 41.83 18.44
N PRO A 587 6.62 41.37 17.57
CA PRO A 587 7.45 40.21 17.87
C PRO A 587 8.37 40.53 19.05
N ALA A 588 7.89 40.20 20.24
CA ALA A 588 8.71 39.99 21.41
C ALA A 588 8.98 38.49 21.45
N ASP A 589 10.22 38.17 21.11
CA ASP A 589 10.94 36.97 21.47
C ASP A 589 10.47 36.45 22.84
N ASN A 590 9.73 35.33 22.83
CA ASN A 590 9.35 34.58 24.02
C ASN A 590 8.98 33.15 23.59
N GLY A 591 10.02 32.31 23.60
CA GLY A 591 10.01 30.90 24.01
C GLY A 591 8.92 29.99 23.42
N ASP A 592 9.31 29.16 22.46
CA ASP A 592 8.72 27.83 22.28
C ASP A 592 8.86 27.08 23.63
N ALA A 593 7.79 27.11 24.43
CA ALA A 593 7.74 26.41 25.70
C ALA A 593 7.73 24.90 25.45
N ASN A 594 8.83 24.23 25.84
CA ASN A 594 8.97 22.91 26.48
C ASN A 594 7.83 21.87 26.38
N ASP A 595 7.19 21.70 25.23
CA ASP A 595 6.32 20.55 25.00
C ASP A 595 6.78 19.81 23.74
N GLY A 596 7.63 18.80 23.95
CA GLY A 596 8.11 17.89 22.89
C GLY A 596 6.99 17.16 22.15
N LYS A 597 5.73 17.31 22.56
CA LYS A 597 4.53 16.73 21.94
C LYS A 597 3.87 17.60 20.86
N ASN A 598 4.23 18.88 20.73
CA ASN A 598 3.64 19.81 19.75
C ASN A 598 4.70 20.70 19.08
N SER A 599 5.91 20.15 18.83
CA SER A 599 6.98 20.90 18.17
C SER A 599 6.76 20.96 16.65
N LYS A 600 7.18 22.06 16.01
CA LYS A 600 7.18 22.16 14.54
C LYS A 600 8.03 21.07 13.88
N LEU A 601 9.08 20.59 14.58
CA LEU A 601 9.90 19.47 14.13
C LEU A 601 9.11 18.15 14.10
N LEU A 602 8.27 17.88 15.09
CA LEU A 602 7.38 16.71 15.06
C LEU A 602 6.47 16.78 13.83
N LYS A 603 5.90 17.94 13.53
CA LYS A 603 5.06 18.14 12.34
C LYS A 603 5.86 17.88 11.05
N ALA A 604 7.07 18.43 10.93
CA ALA A 604 7.93 18.19 9.76
C ALA A 604 8.28 16.70 9.61
N MET A 605 8.55 15.98 10.71
CA MET A 605 8.81 14.53 10.69
C MET A 605 7.58 13.73 10.26
N GLU A 606 6.42 14.02 10.83
CA GLU A 606 5.16 13.34 10.49
C GLU A 606 4.76 13.56 9.02
N GLN A 607 5.17 14.69 8.45
CA GLN A 607 4.88 15.07 7.07
C GLN A 607 6.01 14.74 6.09
N GLY A 608 7.12 14.16 6.55
CA GLY A 608 8.26 13.82 5.69
C GLY A 608 8.99 15.02 5.08
N LEU A 609 8.87 16.23 5.64
CA LEU A 609 9.40 17.48 5.08
C LEU A 609 10.88 17.68 5.47
N LYS A 610 11.79 17.25 4.59
CA LYS A 610 13.23 17.20 4.87
C LYS A 610 13.87 18.59 4.96
N ASN A 611 13.60 19.50 4.03
CA ASN A 611 14.22 20.83 4.06
C ASN A 611 13.63 21.67 5.19
N GLU A 612 12.32 21.57 5.44
CA GLU A 612 11.70 22.26 6.59
C GLU A 612 12.28 21.76 7.92
N GLY A 613 12.46 20.44 8.09
CA GLY A 613 13.14 19.89 9.26
C GLY A 613 14.56 20.44 9.44
N ALA A 614 15.34 20.52 8.35
CA ALA A 614 16.68 21.09 8.37
C ALA A 614 16.68 22.58 8.75
N GLU A 615 15.81 23.38 8.13
CA GLU A 615 15.69 24.83 8.38
C GLU A 615 15.26 25.13 9.82
N LEU A 616 14.24 24.40 10.32
CA LEU A 616 13.80 24.50 11.71
C LEU A 616 14.93 24.15 12.67
N THR A 617 15.67 23.07 12.38
CA THR A 617 16.81 22.66 13.21
C THR A 617 17.90 23.73 13.24
N ARG A 618 18.25 24.33 12.09
CA ARG A 618 19.20 25.46 12.04
C ARG A 618 18.72 26.66 12.85
N ALA A 619 17.44 27.01 12.75
CA ALA A 619 16.85 28.10 13.52
C ALA A 619 16.88 27.82 15.04
N TYR A 620 16.64 26.58 15.47
CA TYR A 620 16.75 26.20 16.89
C TYR A 620 18.20 26.24 17.39
N LEU A 621 19.17 25.84 16.56
CA LEU A 621 20.60 25.87 16.89
C LEU A 621 21.16 27.30 17.10
N GLU A 622 20.44 28.33 16.68
CA GLU A 622 20.79 29.73 16.98
C GLU A 622 20.58 30.05 18.47
N ASN A 623 19.60 29.42 19.12
CA ASN A 623 19.10 29.82 20.44
C ASN A 623 19.09 28.70 21.50
N LYS A 624 19.36 27.44 21.14
CA LYS A 624 19.37 26.28 22.04
C LYS A 624 20.65 25.46 21.94
N ASP A 625 20.95 24.71 22.99
CA ASP A 625 22.07 23.76 22.98
C ASP A 625 21.78 22.56 22.07
N ALA A 626 22.82 22.07 21.39
CA ALA A 626 22.72 20.96 20.45
C ALA A 626 22.18 19.67 21.11
N MET A 627 22.60 19.37 22.33
CA MET A 627 22.14 18.19 23.07
C MET A 627 20.71 18.35 23.59
N GLU A 628 20.29 19.59 23.90
CA GLU A 628 18.90 19.90 24.24
C GLU A 628 17.97 19.63 23.06
N ILE A 629 18.35 20.06 21.84
CA ILE A 629 17.56 19.80 20.63
C ILE A 629 17.43 18.28 20.38
N ILE A 630 18.51 17.52 20.55
CA ILE A 630 18.48 16.06 20.38
C ILE A 630 17.55 15.41 21.42
N ASN A 631 17.80 15.64 22.71
CA ASN A 631 17.14 14.91 23.78
C ASN A 631 15.71 15.36 24.06
N ASP A 632 15.41 16.64 23.85
CA ASP A 632 14.11 17.22 24.25
C ASP A 632 13.20 17.51 23.05
N MET A 633 13.70 17.47 21.80
CA MET A 633 12.92 17.74 20.60
C MET A 633 12.93 16.58 19.60
N LEU A 634 14.10 16.12 19.15
CA LEU A 634 14.19 15.08 18.10
C LEU A 634 13.81 13.69 18.62
N ILE A 635 14.36 13.25 19.75
CA ILE A 635 14.05 11.94 20.33
C ILE A 635 12.57 11.84 20.73
N PRO A 636 11.97 12.80 21.46
CA PRO A 636 10.55 12.75 21.80
C PRO A 636 9.63 12.76 20.57
N ALA A 637 10.03 13.45 19.49
CA ALA A 637 9.27 13.43 18.24
C ALA A 637 9.29 12.03 17.61
N LEU A 638 10.45 11.36 17.58
CA LEU A 638 10.58 9.97 17.13
C LEU A 638 9.80 9.00 18.02
N ASP A 639 9.76 9.22 19.34
CA ASP A 639 8.95 8.42 20.26
C ASP A 639 7.46 8.51 19.91
N VAL A 640 6.94 9.71 19.61
CA VAL A 640 5.55 9.92 19.18
C VAL A 640 5.24 9.22 17.86
N VAL A 641 6.15 9.30 16.88
CA VAL A 641 6.02 8.60 15.60
C VAL A 641 6.01 7.08 15.83
N GLY A 642 6.93 6.56 16.64
CA GLY A 642 6.98 5.14 17.02
C GLY A 642 5.69 4.67 17.70
N ASP A 643 5.17 5.47 18.64
CA ASP A 643 3.88 5.27 19.31
C ASP A 643 2.71 5.20 18.32
N LYS A 644 2.70 6.06 17.30
CA LYS A 644 1.67 6.07 16.26
C LYS A 644 1.75 4.81 15.40
N PHE A 645 2.96 4.32 15.11
CA PHE A 645 3.17 3.08 14.35
C PHE A 645 2.68 1.85 15.13
N GLU A 646 3.05 1.73 16.42
CA GLU A 646 2.57 0.63 17.28
C GLU A 646 1.04 0.59 17.42
N LYS A 647 0.40 1.77 17.42
CA LYS A 647 -1.07 1.91 17.49
C LYS A 647 -1.75 1.73 16.12
N GLY A 648 -1.00 1.44 15.06
CA GLY A 648 -1.52 1.29 13.69
C GLY A 648 -2.09 2.58 13.08
N LYS A 649 -1.70 3.76 13.62
CA LYS A 649 -2.14 5.08 13.10
C LYS A 649 -1.31 5.54 11.91
N ILE A 650 -0.04 5.12 11.84
CA ILE A 650 0.84 5.29 10.68
C ILE A 650 1.43 3.92 10.32
N PHE A 651 1.94 3.78 9.10
CA PHE A 651 2.50 2.51 8.62
C PHE A 651 3.99 2.66 8.28
N LEU A 652 4.60 1.56 7.86
CA LEU A 652 6.04 1.47 7.66
C LEU A 652 6.62 2.57 6.75
N PRO A 653 6.01 2.94 5.61
CA PRO A 653 6.53 4.03 4.77
C PRO A 653 6.63 5.35 5.54
N GLN A 654 5.58 5.73 6.28
CA GLN A 654 5.59 6.98 7.06
C GLN A 654 6.62 6.95 8.19
N LEU A 655 6.83 5.79 8.84
CA LEU A 655 7.86 5.63 9.87
C LEU A 655 9.26 5.87 9.29
N ILE A 656 9.56 5.31 8.12
CA ILE A 656 10.86 5.48 7.44
C ILE A 656 11.07 6.93 6.98
N MET A 657 10.01 7.60 6.55
CA MET A 657 10.11 9.00 6.14
C MET A 657 10.34 9.95 7.31
N ALA A 658 9.66 9.74 8.43
CA ALA A 658 9.91 10.49 9.66
C ALA A 658 11.35 10.28 10.16
N ALA A 659 11.83 9.03 10.07
CA ALA A 659 13.22 8.65 10.31
C ALA A 659 14.20 9.42 9.41
N ASP A 660 13.95 9.52 8.12
CA ASP A 660 14.77 10.29 7.18
C ASP A 660 14.83 11.78 7.53
N VAL A 661 13.70 12.39 7.88
CA VAL A 661 13.66 13.79 8.32
C VAL A 661 14.48 13.96 9.60
N ALA A 662 14.33 13.05 10.56
CA ALA A 662 15.11 13.07 11.79
C ALA A 662 16.61 12.97 11.51
N LYS A 663 17.04 12.08 10.60
CA LYS A 663 18.43 11.96 10.17
C LYS A 663 18.99 13.27 9.61
N VAL A 664 18.23 13.94 8.74
CA VAL A 664 18.62 15.26 8.21
C VAL A 664 18.77 16.28 9.35
N CYS A 665 17.86 16.28 10.32
CA CYS A 665 17.97 17.15 11.49
C CYS A 665 19.22 16.82 12.33
N PHE A 666 19.49 15.54 12.60
CA PHE A 666 20.70 15.11 13.30
C PHE A 666 21.98 15.50 12.58
N ASP A 667 22.01 15.40 11.25
CA ASP A 667 23.15 15.82 10.44
C ASP A 667 23.41 17.32 10.56
N GLU A 668 22.37 18.16 10.58
CA GLU A 668 22.49 19.60 10.85
C GLU A 668 23.08 19.89 12.24
N VAL A 669 22.58 19.21 13.28
CA VAL A 669 23.12 19.34 14.65
C VAL A 669 24.60 18.91 14.67
N LYS A 670 24.94 17.79 14.04
CA LYS A 670 26.31 17.27 13.98
C LYS A 670 27.26 18.22 13.24
N ASN A 671 26.81 18.79 12.11
CA ASN A 671 27.57 19.77 11.35
C ASN A 671 27.84 21.03 12.19
N TYR A 672 26.83 21.50 12.94
CA TYR A 672 26.97 22.63 13.85
C TYR A 672 27.95 22.34 15.01
N MET A 673 27.84 21.19 15.66
CA MET A 673 28.76 20.77 16.74
C MET A 673 30.21 20.64 16.24
N SER A 674 30.39 20.04 15.06
CA SER A 674 31.70 19.87 14.43
C SER A 674 32.33 21.22 14.09
N ALA A 675 31.53 22.18 13.60
CA ALA A 675 31.98 23.55 13.34
C ALA A 675 32.38 24.31 14.61
N LYS A 676 31.80 23.97 15.77
CA LYS A 676 32.14 24.54 17.09
C LYS A 676 33.21 23.75 17.86
N GLY A 677 33.82 22.72 17.26
CA GLY A 677 34.88 21.92 17.88
C GLY A 677 34.40 20.93 18.95
N GLY A 678 33.10 20.65 19.02
CA GLY A 678 32.56 19.61 19.89
C GLY A 678 32.77 18.22 19.29
N GLN A 679 33.30 17.27 20.08
CA GLN A 679 33.23 15.86 19.71
C GLN A 679 31.79 15.37 19.91
N SER A 680 31.22 14.75 18.87
CA SER A 680 29.97 14.01 18.99
C SER A 680 30.25 12.72 19.77
N GLU A 681 29.67 12.59 20.97
CA GLU A 681 29.62 11.31 21.69
C GLU A 681 28.54 10.44 21.03
N GLN A 682 28.93 9.30 20.43
CA GLN A 682 27.98 8.29 19.95
C GLN A 682 27.49 7.45 21.13
N LYS A 683 26.18 7.15 21.21
CA LYS A 683 25.52 6.43 22.33
C LYS A 683 25.90 4.93 22.46
N GLY A 684 27.03 4.51 21.90
CA GLY A 684 27.50 3.11 21.89
C GLY A 684 27.30 2.40 20.55
N LYS A 685 27.93 1.22 20.42
CA LYS A 685 27.90 0.38 19.21
C LYS A 685 26.96 -0.80 19.39
N ILE A 686 26.19 -1.12 18.36
CA ILE A 686 25.25 -2.25 18.32
C ILE A 686 25.56 -3.10 17.08
N VAL A 687 25.61 -4.41 17.22
CA VAL A 687 25.69 -5.33 16.06
C VAL A 687 24.31 -5.86 15.77
N ILE A 688 23.90 -5.86 14.51
CA ILE A 688 22.64 -6.47 14.07
C ILE A 688 22.85 -7.44 12.91
N ALA A 689 22.11 -8.54 12.90
CA ALA A 689 22.20 -9.57 11.85
C ALA A 689 20.87 -10.32 11.67
N THR A 690 20.56 -10.70 10.44
CA THR A 690 19.59 -11.77 10.19
C THR A 690 20.33 -13.10 10.24
N VAL A 691 19.81 -14.03 11.03
CA VAL A 691 20.49 -15.30 11.33
C VAL A 691 20.69 -16.18 10.10
N LYS A 692 21.62 -17.13 10.19
CA LYS A 692 21.95 -18.06 9.10
C LYS A 692 20.72 -18.81 8.59
N GLY A 693 20.62 -18.92 7.26
CA GLY A 693 19.50 -19.53 6.56
C GLY A 693 18.31 -18.60 6.36
N ASP A 694 18.33 -17.39 6.93
CA ASP A 694 17.27 -16.42 6.77
C ASP A 694 17.73 -15.24 5.89
N ILE A 695 17.05 -15.10 4.75
CA ILE A 695 17.33 -14.05 3.77
C ILE A 695 16.41 -12.83 3.93
N HIS A 696 15.48 -12.86 4.88
CA HIS A 696 14.56 -11.77 5.12
C HIS A 696 15.19 -10.76 6.08
N ASP A 697 15.46 -9.56 5.59
CA ASP A 697 16.21 -8.55 6.33
C ASP A 697 15.44 -7.25 6.54
N ILE A 698 14.16 -7.22 6.15
CA ILE A 698 13.30 -6.06 6.29
C ILE A 698 13.20 -5.63 7.75
N GLY A 699 12.84 -6.55 8.67
CA GLY A 699 12.74 -6.24 10.10
C GLY A 699 14.06 -5.71 10.68
N LYS A 700 15.19 -6.36 10.36
CA LYS A 700 16.54 -5.91 10.76
C LYS A 700 16.84 -4.51 10.21
N ASN A 701 16.54 -4.24 8.94
CA ASN A 701 16.80 -2.94 8.32
C ASN A 701 15.96 -1.82 8.97
N ILE A 702 14.73 -2.12 9.41
CA ILE A 702 13.91 -1.18 10.17
C ILE A 702 14.56 -0.89 11.52
N VAL A 703 14.92 -1.93 12.28
CA VAL A 703 15.62 -1.78 13.56
C VAL A 703 16.91 -0.99 13.40
N LYS A 704 17.68 -1.25 12.33
CA LYS A 704 18.87 -0.47 11.98
C LYS A 704 18.55 1.02 11.86
N VAL A 705 17.60 1.36 10.99
CA VAL A 705 17.22 2.74 10.71
C VAL A 705 16.77 3.42 11.99
N ILE A 706 15.93 2.77 12.80
CA ILE A 706 15.48 3.32 14.08
C ILE A 706 16.66 3.52 15.03
N LEU A 707 17.52 2.53 15.25
CA LEU A 707 18.66 2.66 16.16
C LEU A 707 19.65 3.75 15.72
N GLU A 708 19.95 3.83 14.42
CA GLU A 708 20.77 4.91 13.86
C GLU A 708 20.15 6.28 14.14
N ASN A 709 18.83 6.41 14.03
CA ASN A 709 18.11 7.65 14.34
C ASN A 709 18.10 8.01 15.83
N TYR A 710 18.26 7.04 16.73
CA TYR A 710 18.40 7.32 18.16
C TYR A 710 19.85 7.69 18.54
N GLY A 711 20.77 7.73 17.57
CA GLY A 711 22.17 8.14 17.74
C GLY A 711 23.14 6.99 18.03
N TYR A 712 22.72 5.74 17.84
CA TYR A 712 23.58 4.56 18.02
C TYR A 712 24.40 4.27 16.76
N ASN A 713 25.59 3.69 16.96
CA ASN A 713 26.44 3.23 15.86
C ASN A 713 26.10 1.77 15.54
N VAL A 714 25.37 1.53 14.46
CA VAL A 714 24.87 0.20 14.11
C VAL A 714 25.79 -0.48 13.08
N ILE A 715 26.36 -1.61 13.48
CA ILE A 715 27.17 -2.50 12.64
C ILE A 715 26.24 -3.58 12.09
N ASP A 716 25.81 -3.36 10.85
CA ASP A 716 24.94 -4.26 10.14
C ASP A 716 25.73 -5.35 9.40
N LEU A 717 25.56 -6.61 9.81
CA LEU A 717 26.22 -7.75 9.18
C LEU A 717 25.44 -8.32 7.98
N GLY A 718 24.25 -7.77 7.70
CA GLY A 718 23.39 -8.20 6.61
C GLY A 718 22.52 -9.40 6.98
N ARG A 719 22.29 -10.26 5.99
CA ARG A 719 21.40 -11.42 6.04
C ARG A 719 22.14 -12.72 5.76
N ASP A 720 21.52 -13.85 6.13
CA ASP A 720 22.15 -15.17 6.06
C ASP A 720 23.54 -15.16 6.72
N VAL A 721 23.61 -14.57 7.93
CA VAL A 721 24.89 -14.32 8.59
C VAL A 721 25.32 -15.56 9.36
N ASP A 722 26.54 -16.04 9.06
CA ASP A 722 27.15 -17.13 9.80
C ASP A 722 27.36 -16.74 11.28
N PRO A 723 26.99 -17.60 12.26
CA PRO A 723 27.12 -17.29 13.68
C PRO A 723 28.52 -16.82 14.11
N MET A 724 29.58 -17.38 13.52
CA MET A 724 30.95 -16.97 13.85
C MET A 724 31.28 -15.55 13.39
N LYS A 725 30.68 -15.06 12.31
CA LYS A 725 30.84 -13.66 11.90
C LYS A 725 30.25 -12.70 12.92
N VAL A 726 29.16 -13.07 13.59
CA VAL A 726 28.57 -12.28 14.68
C VAL A 726 29.54 -12.21 15.86
N VAL A 727 30.08 -13.36 16.29
CA VAL A 727 31.10 -13.45 17.35
C VAL A 727 32.32 -12.59 17.02
N GLU A 728 32.86 -12.69 15.81
CA GLU A 728 34.01 -11.91 15.35
C GLU A 728 33.73 -10.40 15.34
N ALA A 729 32.54 -10.00 14.86
CA ALA A 729 32.14 -8.61 14.81
C ALA A 729 32.01 -8.00 16.22
N VAL A 730 31.44 -8.73 17.17
CA VAL A 730 31.31 -8.29 18.57
C VAL A 730 32.69 -8.15 19.22
N LYS A 731 33.57 -9.16 19.06
CA LYS A 731 34.95 -9.10 19.57
C LYS A 731 35.74 -7.94 18.98
N LYS A 732 35.68 -7.76 17.66
CA LYS A 732 36.48 -6.75 16.95
C LYS A 732 36.08 -5.32 17.33
N ASN A 733 34.81 -5.08 17.63
CA ASN A 733 34.27 -3.74 17.81
C ASN A 733 33.95 -3.37 19.26
N ASP A 734 34.12 -4.31 20.21
CA ASP A 734 33.76 -4.19 21.64
C ASP A 734 32.31 -3.74 21.83
N VAL A 735 31.39 -4.55 21.28
CA VAL A 735 29.96 -4.25 21.22
C VAL A 735 29.25 -4.80 22.44
N LYS A 736 28.41 -3.99 23.08
CA LYS A 736 27.68 -4.36 24.31
C LYS A 736 26.24 -4.83 24.08
N LEU A 737 25.69 -4.64 22.88
CA LEU A 737 24.36 -5.11 22.50
C LEU A 737 24.36 -5.75 21.11
N VAL A 738 23.79 -6.94 21.01
CA VAL A 738 23.61 -7.69 19.76
C VAL A 738 22.12 -7.89 19.49
N GLY A 739 21.67 -7.53 18.28
CA GLY A 739 20.32 -7.79 17.79
C GLY A 739 20.30 -8.90 16.74
N LEU A 740 19.53 -9.96 16.97
CA LEU A 740 19.33 -11.04 16.01
C LEU A 740 17.89 -11.07 15.50
N SER A 741 17.72 -11.24 14.19
CA SER A 741 16.40 -11.31 13.54
C SER A 741 16.19 -12.63 12.79
N ALA A 742 14.97 -13.18 12.87
CA ALA A 742 14.51 -14.32 12.07
C ALA A 742 13.04 -14.13 11.63
N LEU A 743 12.73 -14.33 10.35
CA LEU A 743 11.36 -14.30 9.84
C LEU A 743 10.79 -15.72 9.64
N MET A 744 11.63 -16.73 9.43
CA MET A 744 11.18 -18.10 9.17
C MET A 744 11.28 -18.95 10.42
N THR A 745 10.27 -19.77 10.71
CA THR A 745 10.33 -20.73 11.82
C THR A 745 11.49 -21.71 11.71
N THR A 746 11.88 -22.00 10.46
CA THR A 746 13.00 -22.88 10.15
C THR A 746 14.35 -22.31 10.55
N THR A 747 14.48 -20.99 10.75
CA THR A 747 15.76 -20.32 11.05
C THR A 747 15.95 -20.03 12.54
N LEU A 748 14.97 -20.40 13.38
CA LEU A 748 15.04 -20.25 14.84
C LEU A 748 16.19 -21.02 15.48
N GLY A 749 16.50 -22.23 14.98
CA GLY A 749 17.67 -23.00 15.46
C GLY A 749 19.00 -22.29 15.23
N SER A 750 19.16 -21.60 14.09
CA SER A 750 20.36 -20.79 13.81
C SER A 750 20.48 -19.60 14.78
N MET A 751 19.36 -19.06 15.26
CA MET A 751 19.35 -18.01 16.27
C MET A 751 19.89 -18.54 17.60
N GLU A 752 19.39 -19.69 18.06
CA GLU A 752 19.88 -20.38 19.26
C GLU A 752 21.38 -20.70 19.16
N ASP A 753 21.84 -21.24 18.02
CA ASP A 753 23.26 -21.52 17.76
C ASP A 753 24.13 -20.26 17.90
N THR A 754 23.64 -19.12 17.40
CA THR A 754 24.36 -17.83 17.49
C THR A 754 24.46 -17.34 18.94
N ILE A 755 23.37 -17.46 19.70
CA ILE A 755 23.35 -17.08 21.12
C ILE A 755 24.32 -17.94 21.93
N ASN A 756 24.29 -19.25 21.70
CA ASN A 756 25.18 -20.19 22.37
C ASN A 756 26.65 -19.87 22.07
N LEU A 757 27.00 -19.60 20.82
CA LEU A 757 28.37 -19.23 20.44
C LEU A 757 28.84 -17.91 21.06
N LEU A 758 27.97 -16.89 21.16
CA LEU A 758 28.31 -15.63 21.85
C LEU A 758 28.65 -15.88 23.33
N LYS A 759 27.86 -16.74 24.00
CA LYS A 759 28.07 -17.11 25.42
C LYS A 759 29.30 -17.99 25.62
N GLU A 760 29.51 -19.01 24.79
CA GLU A 760 30.69 -19.90 24.86
C GLU A 760 32.01 -19.12 24.68
N ASN A 761 31.97 -18.03 23.92
CA ASN A 761 33.12 -17.14 23.73
C ASN A 761 33.30 -16.10 24.86
N ASN A 762 32.49 -16.17 25.93
CA ASN A 762 32.51 -15.27 27.10
C ASN A 762 32.50 -13.79 26.73
N LEU A 763 31.66 -13.41 25.77
CA LEU A 763 31.52 -12.01 25.35
C LEU A 763 30.62 -11.26 26.32
N ASP A 764 31.13 -10.11 26.79
CA ASP A 764 30.40 -9.20 27.67
C ASP A 764 29.45 -8.32 26.84
N CYS A 765 28.38 -8.94 26.34
CA CYS A 765 27.32 -8.30 25.57
C CYS A 765 25.95 -8.85 25.94
N LYS A 766 24.92 -7.99 25.87
CA LYS A 766 23.52 -8.37 25.96
C LYS A 766 22.96 -8.73 24.59
N ILE A 767 22.00 -9.65 24.58
CA ILE A 767 21.41 -10.18 23.35
C ILE A 767 19.92 -9.87 23.32
N MET A 768 19.49 -9.12 22.32
CA MET A 768 18.07 -8.94 21.98
C MET A 768 17.72 -9.74 20.72
N VAL A 769 16.54 -10.35 20.70
CA VAL A 769 16.04 -11.12 19.57
C VAL A 769 14.65 -10.67 19.16
N GLY A 770 14.33 -10.80 17.87
CA GLY A 770 13.00 -10.48 17.35
C GLY A 770 12.72 -11.10 15.99
N GLY A 771 11.49 -10.92 15.50
CA GLY A 771 11.05 -11.40 14.19
C GLY A 771 9.66 -12.07 14.24
N ALA A 772 8.99 -12.16 13.09
CA ALA A 772 7.54 -12.42 13.03
C ALA A 772 7.09 -13.78 13.59
N VAL A 773 8.00 -14.74 13.60
CA VAL A 773 7.74 -16.12 14.10
C VAL A 773 8.18 -16.32 15.54
N LEU A 774 8.76 -15.30 16.18
CA LEU A 774 9.34 -15.39 17.51
C LEU A 774 8.29 -15.04 18.58
N THR A 775 8.33 -15.72 19.71
CA THR A 775 7.55 -15.38 20.91
C THR A 775 8.49 -15.05 22.07
N GLU A 776 7.98 -14.31 23.07
CA GLU A 776 8.77 -13.95 24.25
C GLU A 776 9.25 -15.20 25.00
N ASP A 777 8.37 -16.18 25.20
CA ASP A 777 8.71 -17.44 25.86
C ASP A 777 9.83 -18.20 25.14
N TYR A 778 9.78 -18.24 23.81
CA TYR A 778 10.82 -18.89 23.01
C TYR A 778 12.15 -18.13 23.06
N ALA A 779 12.11 -16.81 22.93
CA ALA A 779 13.29 -15.94 23.04
C ALA A 779 14.06 -16.16 24.35
N MET A 780 13.33 -16.23 25.47
CA MET A 780 13.94 -16.48 26.79
C MET A 780 14.46 -17.91 26.91
N LYS A 781 13.78 -18.89 26.32
CA LYS A 781 14.19 -20.30 26.32
C LYS A 781 15.52 -20.52 25.59
N ILE A 782 15.74 -19.88 24.44
CA ILE A 782 17.01 -19.95 23.69
C ILE A 782 18.12 -19.08 24.32
N GLY A 783 17.82 -18.41 25.44
CA GLY A 783 18.78 -17.70 26.25
C GLY A 783 19.09 -16.28 25.77
N ALA A 784 18.20 -15.62 25.03
CA ALA A 784 18.30 -14.17 24.84
C ALA A 784 18.13 -13.43 26.17
N ASP A 785 18.68 -12.22 26.29
CA ASP A 785 18.42 -11.33 27.44
C ASP A 785 17.11 -10.56 27.27
N TYR A 786 16.73 -10.26 26.02
CA TYR A 786 15.55 -9.47 25.70
C TYR A 786 14.79 -9.99 24.49
N TYR A 787 13.47 -9.91 24.55
CA TYR A 787 12.59 -10.06 23.40
C TYR A 787 12.16 -8.67 22.89
N ALA A 788 12.42 -8.39 21.61
CA ALA A 788 11.96 -7.21 20.92
C ALA A 788 10.83 -7.59 19.97
N LYS A 789 9.58 -7.40 20.42
CA LYS A 789 8.38 -7.63 19.62
C LYS A 789 8.29 -6.72 18.38
N ASP A 790 8.93 -5.55 18.43
CA ASP A 790 8.94 -4.55 17.38
C ASP A 790 10.21 -3.70 17.41
N ALA A 791 10.34 -2.80 16.43
CA ALA A 791 11.52 -1.98 16.26
C ALA A 791 11.66 -0.87 17.31
N LYS A 792 10.56 -0.41 17.92
CA LYS A 792 10.59 0.57 19.01
C LYS A 792 11.10 -0.08 20.30
N ARG A 793 10.63 -1.28 20.64
CA ARG A 793 11.15 -2.04 21.78
C ARG A 793 12.65 -2.28 21.65
N SER A 794 13.15 -2.47 20.43
CA SER A 794 14.60 -2.56 20.18
C SER A 794 15.36 -1.29 20.59
N ALA A 795 14.79 -0.11 20.33
CA ALA A 795 15.36 1.17 20.77
C ALA A 795 15.29 1.35 22.30
N ASP A 796 14.18 0.94 22.93
CA ASP A 796 14.03 0.95 24.39
C ASP A 796 15.09 0.07 25.06
N ILE A 797 15.32 -1.13 24.53
CA ILE A 797 16.36 -2.05 25.01
C ILE A 797 17.75 -1.44 24.83
N ALA A 798 18.02 -0.82 23.67
CA ALA A 798 19.29 -0.13 23.45
C ALA A 798 19.54 0.98 24.48
N LYS A 799 18.50 1.75 24.82
CA LYS A 799 18.55 2.78 25.86
C LYS A 799 18.79 2.19 27.26
N GLU A 800 18.14 1.07 27.58
CA GLU A 800 18.33 0.36 28.85
C GLU A 800 19.76 -0.16 29.02
N VAL A 801 20.38 -0.65 27.94
CA VAL A 801 21.70 -1.29 27.98
C VAL A 801 22.85 -0.30 27.80
N LEU A 802 22.69 0.74 26.97
CA LEU A 802 23.80 1.61 26.53
C LEU A 802 23.72 3.05 27.05
N GLY A 803 22.56 3.51 27.57
CA GLY A 803 22.33 4.89 28.00
C GLY A 803 21.69 5.75 26.93
#